data_AF-A0A8J4X316-F1
#
_entry.id   AF-A0A8J4X316-F1
#
_cell.length_a   1.000
_cell.length_b   1.000
_cell.length_c   1.000
_cell.angle_alpha   90.00
_cell.angle_beta   90.00
_cell.angle_gamma   90.00
#
_symmetry.space_group_name_H-M   'P 1'
#
loop_
_entity.id
_entity.type
_entity.pdbx_description
1 polymer ?
#
loop_
_entity_poly.entity_id
_entity_poly.type
_entity_poly.pdbx_seq_one_letter_code
_entity_poly.pdbx_strand_id
1 'polypeptide(L)'
;MNFYLFIETSAYSLWDFSGYEPYFFLYDHFIGDVNCIHLVVFSLLDTPDWRRASVRFWLDFLYARIPVFEPLLSGGKPKKSACVVLVATHADCTFCPRNSSGCYENEDANELLKEIQEQYVCKLDICDTVYCLDARDATSLELKHLKSYLAQQRSRILQNLPHGNQLLSELHNEIPKWCSDETFPVDTVEQFADRIREQINPLCTDEILSTILLYLQYTGTIIYIESPSGEDLIAFNPHWLCTDALGHGFSEESMRRARITGSYTIDDFQLFVREVNTLKLVVLLEALGICVCCVVREHHRKRSKKRRSVGNCDFFQQAIRQSTMSEPVTPVRRTVSIHVALDLIQMRDQFKKEDIQIEIPRMNLINISSHVWESVTDDSSMRYSGVEISTSPGQLLHLMPRIQLHLRQSINSLINYPKWDHNSEKHEDFSTRWDLMQWLHGSKITIFNGTVEILILLHQRNQTLRLLARCIPRYTKQTFCLLHDTVHIIRSHLYNLCPALELNLNVIRVQHCTDYLETSITWHSATLINCLWNIFQQSCLNHHHMQMEYSSDDKIDTESEPVKQRCDPLTIGPDIASIDIEYLVKEQLFFGDDQIIPHALFCHVLSVNSLKPPVVRYLVKQLDPSFSTVEELERFADDLGVQIPKSEMHMFFSEPPGERDQYESATHVLLRGEASALITIEKLIWALKRLQRLDLVYYLYHAQLLFMLSYQPVEQFHI
;
A
#
# COMPACT_ATOMS: atom_id res chain seq x y z
N MET A 1 -8.75 -16.90 -21.95
CA MET A 1 -9.15 -15.61 -21.35
C MET A 1 -7.99 -14.67 -21.59
N ASN A 2 -8.19 -13.60 -22.37
CA ASN A 2 -7.15 -12.61 -22.59
C ASN A 2 -7.09 -11.70 -21.36
N PHE A 3 -5.87 -11.37 -20.92
CA PHE A 3 -5.60 -10.51 -19.76
C PHE A 3 -6.17 -9.11 -19.97
N TYR A 4 -6.08 -8.61 -21.21
CA TYR A 4 -6.72 -7.40 -21.70
C TYR A 4 -7.21 -7.59 -23.13
N LEU A 5 -8.27 -6.86 -23.50
CA LEU A 5 -8.53 -6.50 -24.89
C LEU A 5 -8.07 -5.04 -25.07
N PHE A 6 -6.83 -4.85 -25.52
CA PHE A 6 -6.38 -3.53 -25.97
C PHE A 6 -6.85 -3.31 -27.41
N ILE A 7 -7.73 -2.33 -27.61
CA ILE A 7 -8.09 -1.85 -28.95
C ILE A 7 -7.69 -0.39 -29.03
N GLU A 8 -6.64 -0.11 -29.80
CA GLU A 8 -6.40 1.24 -30.27
C GLU A 8 -7.37 1.51 -31.42
N THR A 9 -8.30 2.43 -31.18
CA THR A 9 -9.07 3.05 -32.24
C THR A 9 -8.41 4.38 -32.58
N SER A 10 -8.72 4.98 -33.73
CA SER A 10 -8.23 6.31 -34.11
C SER A 10 -8.64 7.46 -33.16
N ALA A 11 -9.29 7.15 -32.04
CA ALA A 11 -9.98 8.06 -31.15
C ALA A 11 -9.86 7.71 -29.65
N TYR A 12 -9.63 6.45 -29.29
CA TYR A 12 -9.60 5.94 -27.92
C TYR A 12 -8.66 4.73 -27.80
N SER A 13 -7.98 4.64 -26.66
CA SER A 13 -7.31 3.44 -26.17
C SER A 13 -8.25 2.74 -25.17
N LEU A 14 -8.71 1.53 -25.50
CA LEU A 14 -9.61 0.76 -24.65
C LEU A 14 -8.83 -0.28 -23.84
N TRP A 15 -9.05 -0.31 -22.52
CA TRP A 15 -8.46 -1.25 -21.59
C TRP A 15 -9.54 -2.06 -20.89
N ASP A 16 -9.66 -3.34 -21.26
CA ASP A 16 -10.63 -4.25 -20.65
C ASP A 16 -9.97 -5.08 -19.55
N PHE A 17 -10.42 -4.89 -18.31
CA PHE A 17 -9.94 -5.63 -17.14
C PHE A 17 -10.84 -6.85 -16.94
N SER A 18 -10.34 -8.04 -17.28
CA SER A 18 -11.10 -9.31 -17.33
C SER A 18 -11.87 -9.74 -16.07
N GLY A 19 -11.71 -9.06 -14.94
CA GLY A 19 -12.28 -9.47 -13.65
C GLY A 19 -11.66 -10.73 -13.04
N TYR A 20 -10.65 -11.34 -13.69
CA TYR A 20 -10.03 -12.56 -13.20
C TYR A 20 -9.13 -12.26 -11.98
N GLU A 21 -9.53 -12.77 -10.82
CA GLU A 21 -8.96 -12.47 -9.51
C GLU A 21 -7.41 -12.56 -9.44
N PRO A 22 -6.75 -13.56 -10.07
CA PRO A 22 -5.29 -13.62 -10.07
C PRO A 22 -4.57 -12.45 -10.71
N TYR A 23 -5.25 -11.60 -11.48
CA TYR A 23 -4.67 -10.43 -12.13
C TYR A 23 -4.75 -9.14 -11.31
N PHE A 24 -5.50 -9.12 -10.21
CA PHE A 24 -5.75 -7.88 -9.46
C PHE A 24 -4.49 -7.22 -8.87
N PHE A 25 -3.43 -8.01 -8.63
CA PHE A 25 -2.14 -7.52 -8.14
C PHE A 25 -1.32 -6.76 -9.20
N LEU A 26 -1.77 -6.75 -10.45
CA LEU A 26 -1.12 -6.07 -11.58
C LEU A 26 -1.84 -4.77 -11.96
N TYR A 27 -3.09 -4.59 -11.52
CA TYR A 27 -3.95 -3.50 -11.99
C TYR A 27 -3.50 -2.12 -11.48
N ASP A 28 -2.69 -2.05 -10.43
CA ASP A 28 -2.05 -0.81 -9.96
C ASP A 28 -1.12 -0.18 -11.01
N HIS A 29 -0.55 -0.97 -11.93
CA HIS A 29 0.29 -0.43 -13.02
C HIS A 29 -0.51 0.29 -14.13
N PHE A 30 -1.82 0.08 -14.19
CA PHE A 30 -2.67 0.56 -15.29
C PHE A 30 -3.79 1.50 -14.80
N ILE A 31 -4.11 1.46 -13.51
CA ILE A 31 -5.15 2.27 -12.88
C ILE A 31 -4.45 3.32 -12.01
N GLY A 32 -4.81 4.59 -12.20
CA GLY A 32 -4.29 5.68 -11.38
C GLY A 32 -4.48 7.07 -12.02
N ASP A 33 -4.70 7.12 -13.33
CA ASP A 33 -4.92 8.38 -14.03
C ASP A 33 -6.38 8.85 -13.94
N VAL A 34 -6.56 10.13 -13.64
CA VAL A 34 -7.86 10.82 -13.62
C VAL A 34 -8.27 11.37 -14.98
N ASN A 35 -7.34 11.41 -15.96
CA ASN A 35 -7.60 11.85 -17.33
C ASN A 35 -8.10 10.71 -18.24
N CYS A 36 -8.80 9.73 -17.68
CA CYS A 36 -9.45 8.67 -18.43
C CYS A 36 -10.90 8.51 -17.99
N ILE A 37 -11.66 7.69 -18.73
CA ILE A 37 -13.06 7.42 -18.44
C ILE A 37 -13.17 5.96 -17.98
N HIS A 38 -13.65 5.74 -16.77
CA HIS A 38 -13.85 4.40 -16.22
C HIS A 38 -15.28 3.93 -16.46
N LEU A 39 -15.43 2.80 -17.15
CA LEU A 39 -16.72 2.15 -17.34
C LEU A 39 -16.84 1.00 -16.33
N VAL A 40 -17.80 1.09 -15.42
CA VAL A 40 -18.15 -0.02 -14.52
C VAL A 40 -19.36 -0.72 -15.10
N VAL A 41 -19.13 -1.94 -15.61
CA VAL A 41 -20.15 -2.73 -16.29
C VAL A 41 -20.73 -3.76 -15.34
N PHE A 42 -22.05 -3.86 -15.25
CA PHE A 42 -22.74 -4.88 -14.46
C PHE A 42 -23.89 -5.52 -15.26
N SER A 43 -24.30 -6.72 -14.86
CA SER A 43 -25.38 -7.46 -15.53
C SER A 43 -26.71 -7.23 -14.85
N LEU A 44 -27.76 -6.94 -15.62
CA LEU A 44 -29.14 -6.89 -15.11
C LEU A 44 -29.72 -8.27 -14.80
N LEU A 45 -29.06 -9.35 -15.23
CA LEU A 45 -29.44 -10.73 -14.88
C LEU A 45 -29.08 -11.07 -13.43
N ASP A 46 -28.15 -10.33 -12.83
CA ASP A 46 -27.72 -10.56 -11.46
C ASP A 46 -28.73 -10.05 -10.45
N THR A 47 -28.74 -10.67 -9.26
CA THR A 47 -29.60 -10.21 -8.16
C THR A 47 -29.24 -8.78 -7.76
N PRO A 48 -30.21 -7.95 -7.32
CA PRO A 48 -29.95 -6.57 -6.90
C PRO A 48 -28.83 -6.46 -5.85
N ASP A 49 -28.77 -7.39 -4.89
CA ASP A 49 -27.73 -7.42 -3.86
C ASP A 49 -26.35 -7.70 -4.42
N TRP A 50 -26.24 -8.62 -5.38
CA TRP A 50 -24.99 -8.90 -6.06
C TRP A 50 -24.53 -7.73 -6.93
N ARG A 51 -25.44 -7.07 -7.66
CA ARG A 51 -25.16 -5.86 -8.42
C ARG A 51 -24.57 -4.77 -7.53
N ARG A 52 -25.22 -4.49 -6.38
CA ARG A 52 -24.72 -3.55 -5.36
C ARG A 52 -23.32 -3.92 -4.88
N ALA A 53 -23.11 -5.18 -4.48
CA ALA A 53 -21.84 -5.65 -3.95
C ALA A 53 -20.71 -5.57 -4.99
N SER A 54 -20.99 -5.98 -6.23
CA SER A 54 -20.02 -5.97 -7.34
C SER A 54 -19.64 -4.56 -7.75
N VAL A 55 -20.62 -3.66 -7.93
CA VAL A 55 -20.36 -2.25 -8.27
C VAL A 55 -19.54 -1.57 -7.16
N ARG A 56 -19.92 -1.75 -5.88
CA ARG A 56 -19.14 -1.21 -4.75
C ARG A 56 -17.72 -1.74 -4.71
N PHE A 57 -17.53 -3.05 -4.93
CA PHE A 57 -16.19 -3.65 -5.00
C PHE A 57 -15.32 -2.97 -6.06
N TRP A 58 -15.83 -2.82 -7.29
CA TRP A 58 -15.08 -2.21 -8.38
C TRP A 58 -14.81 -0.72 -8.16
N LEU A 59 -15.76 0.02 -7.59
CA LEU A 59 -15.56 1.43 -7.25
C LEU A 59 -14.54 1.61 -6.13
N ASP A 60 -14.58 0.78 -5.08
CA ASP A 60 -13.58 0.81 -4.00
C ASP A 60 -12.20 0.38 -4.51
N PHE A 61 -12.14 -0.63 -5.37
CA PHE A 61 -10.91 -1.10 -6.01
C PHE A 61 -10.28 -0.03 -6.91
N LEU A 62 -11.10 0.64 -7.72
CA LEU A 62 -10.68 1.76 -8.56
C LEU A 62 -10.19 2.92 -7.70
N TYR A 63 -11.04 3.37 -6.78
CA TYR A 63 -10.77 4.52 -5.91
C TYR A 63 -9.48 4.33 -5.12
N ALA A 64 -9.22 3.16 -4.54
CA ALA A 64 -8.01 2.89 -3.76
C ALA A 64 -6.69 3.14 -4.52
N ARG A 65 -6.70 2.98 -5.84
CA ARG A 65 -5.51 3.13 -6.71
C ARG A 65 -5.32 4.54 -7.27
N ILE A 66 -6.33 5.41 -7.14
CA ILE A 66 -6.26 6.77 -7.68
C ILE A 66 -5.61 7.69 -6.64
N PRO A 67 -4.53 8.42 -6.99
CA PRO A 67 -3.93 9.40 -6.09
C PRO A 67 -4.93 10.47 -5.66
N VAL A 68 -4.84 10.88 -4.39
CA VAL A 68 -5.61 12.03 -3.90
C VAL A 68 -4.92 13.30 -4.38
N PHE A 69 -5.42 13.89 -5.47
CA PHE A 69 -4.89 15.13 -6.01
C PHE A 69 -5.27 16.32 -5.13
N GLU A 70 -4.26 17.03 -4.62
CA GLU A 70 -4.40 18.32 -3.94
C GLU A 70 -4.42 19.46 -4.98
N PRO A 71 -5.09 20.61 -4.71
CA PRO A 71 -5.77 20.97 -3.46
C PRO A 71 -7.13 20.29 -3.28
N LEU A 72 -7.54 20.12 -2.02
CA LEU A 72 -8.85 19.60 -1.65
C LEU A 72 -9.89 20.73 -1.54
N LEU A 73 -11.05 20.51 -2.15
CA LEU A 73 -12.22 21.37 -2.05
C LEU A 73 -13.01 21.06 -0.78
N SER A 74 -13.98 21.93 -0.46
CA SER A 74 -14.87 21.74 0.69
C SER A 74 -15.46 20.32 0.75
N GLY A 75 -15.49 19.71 1.93
CA GLY A 75 -15.97 18.34 2.12
C GLY A 75 -14.97 17.26 1.64
N GLY A 76 -13.73 17.62 1.35
CA GLY A 76 -12.64 16.69 1.02
C GLY A 76 -12.70 16.14 -0.41
N LYS A 77 -13.39 16.83 -1.31
CA LYS A 77 -13.45 16.46 -2.73
C LYS A 77 -12.17 16.91 -3.44
N PRO A 78 -11.46 16.02 -4.15
CA PRO A 78 -10.29 16.44 -4.92
C PRO A 78 -10.75 17.29 -6.12
N LYS A 79 -10.00 18.35 -6.42
CA LYS A 79 -10.31 19.26 -7.54
C LYS A 79 -10.41 18.54 -8.88
N LYS A 80 -9.57 17.52 -9.07
CA LYS A 80 -9.65 16.58 -10.19
C LYS A 80 -10.10 15.22 -9.63
N SER A 81 -11.28 14.78 -10.06
CA SER A 81 -11.85 13.48 -9.72
C SER A 81 -11.91 12.60 -10.96
N ALA A 82 -11.75 11.29 -10.81
CA ALA A 82 -11.87 10.37 -11.93
C ALA A 82 -13.33 10.23 -12.37
N CYS A 83 -13.55 10.24 -13.69
CA CYS A 83 -14.87 10.12 -14.30
C CYS A 83 -15.28 8.65 -14.39
N VAL A 84 -16.44 8.32 -13.82
CA VAL A 84 -16.99 6.96 -13.79
C VAL A 84 -18.38 6.94 -14.41
N VAL A 85 -18.63 5.95 -15.27
CA VAL A 85 -19.94 5.70 -15.89
C VAL A 85 -20.39 4.29 -15.55
N LEU A 86 -21.62 4.18 -15.05
CA LEU A 86 -22.26 2.88 -14.81
C LEU A 86 -22.98 2.40 -16.07
N VAL A 87 -22.70 1.17 -16.47
CA VAL A 87 -23.30 0.55 -17.66
C VAL A 87 -23.94 -0.78 -17.28
N ALA A 88 -25.26 -0.86 -17.47
CA ALA A 88 -26.04 -2.05 -17.19
C ALA A 88 -26.23 -2.85 -18.49
N THR A 89 -25.85 -4.13 -18.50
CA THR A 89 -25.96 -5.01 -19.68
C THR A 89 -27.14 -5.97 -19.56
N HIS A 90 -27.49 -6.63 -20.66
CA HIS A 90 -28.58 -7.62 -20.73
C HIS A 90 -29.97 -6.99 -20.54
N ALA A 91 -30.16 -5.73 -20.91
CA ALA A 91 -31.45 -5.05 -20.84
C ALA A 91 -32.51 -5.72 -21.74
N ASP A 92 -32.06 -6.34 -22.83
CA ASP A 92 -32.84 -7.14 -23.77
C ASP A 92 -33.37 -8.45 -23.14
N CYS A 93 -32.62 -9.07 -22.24
CA CYS A 93 -32.98 -10.33 -21.60
C CYS A 93 -33.90 -10.15 -20.39
N THR A 94 -33.94 -8.95 -19.80
CA THR A 94 -34.67 -8.67 -18.55
C THR A 94 -36.02 -7.99 -18.77
N PHE A 95 -36.49 -7.92 -20.02
CA PHE A 95 -37.72 -7.23 -20.41
C PHE A 95 -37.77 -5.77 -19.90
N CYS A 96 -36.64 -5.06 -19.92
CA CYS A 96 -36.58 -3.69 -19.46
C CYS A 96 -37.55 -2.79 -20.27
N PRO A 97 -38.37 -1.95 -19.60
CA PRO A 97 -39.21 -0.99 -20.29
C PRO A 97 -38.35 0.01 -21.07
N ARG A 98 -38.95 0.62 -22.11
CA ARG A 98 -38.34 1.73 -22.83
C ARG A 98 -38.97 3.03 -22.39
N ASN A 99 -38.14 4.04 -22.15
CA ASN A 99 -38.57 5.37 -21.77
C ASN A 99 -39.16 6.14 -22.96
N SER A 100 -39.54 7.41 -22.75
CA SER A 100 -40.11 8.28 -23.78
C SER A 100 -39.16 8.59 -24.94
N SER A 101 -37.84 8.48 -24.73
CA SER A 101 -36.83 8.60 -25.78
C SER A 101 -36.55 7.29 -26.50
N GLY A 102 -37.20 6.19 -26.11
CA GLY A 102 -37.04 4.86 -26.72
C GLY A 102 -35.85 4.07 -26.19
N CYS A 103 -35.14 4.55 -25.18
CA CYS A 103 -34.03 3.87 -24.52
C CYS A 103 -34.51 2.92 -23.43
N TYR A 104 -33.82 1.79 -23.23
CA TYR A 104 -34.04 0.93 -22.07
C TYR A 104 -33.85 1.69 -20.75
N GLU A 105 -34.76 1.45 -19.81
CA GLU A 105 -34.76 2.02 -18.48
C GLU A 105 -35.03 0.93 -17.45
N ASN A 106 -34.33 0.98 -16.32
CA ASN A 106 -34.49 0.04 -15.22
C ASN A 106 -34.50 0.81 -13.89
N GLU A 107 -35.60 0.71 -13.14
CA GLU A 107 -35.77 1.45 -11.88
C GLU A 107 -34.74 1.04 -10.83
N ASP A 108 -34.46 -0.26 -10.65
CA ASP A 108 -33.44 -0.73 -9.71
C ASP A 108 -32.04 -0.19 -10.04
N ALA A 109 -31.69 -0.09 -11.34
CA ALA A 109 -30.40 0.44 -11.77
C ALA A 109 -30.30 1.95 -11.50
N ASN A 110 -31.39 2.68 -11.65
CA ASN A 110 -31.47 4.10 -11.31
C ASN A 110 -31.42 4.34 -9.78
N GLU A 111 -32.03 3.46 -8.99
CA GLU A 111 -31.92 3.49 -7.52
C GLU A 111 -30.48 3.20 -7.08
N LEU A 112 -29.85 2.17 -7.65
CA LEU A 112 -28.43 1.86 -7.43
C LEU A 112 -27.55 3.07 -7.75
N LEU A 113 -27.80 3.78 -8.86
CA LEU A 113 -27.02 4.97 -9.19
C LEU A 113 -27.13 6.04 -8.11
N LYS A 114 -28.34 6.33 -7.63
CA LYS A 114 -28.54 7.34 -6.57
C LYS A 114 -27.79 6.95 -5.29
N GLU A 115 -27.91 5.69 -4.86
CA GLU A 115 -27.17 5.18 -3.70
C GLU A 115 -25.65 5.38 -3.87
N ILE A 116 -25.13 5.06 -5.05
CA ILE A 116 -23.71 5.15 -5.37
C ILE A 116 -23.25 6.60 -5.48
N GLN A 117 -24.03 7.49 -6.08
CA GLN A 117 -23.72 8.92 -6.14
C GLN A 117 -23.62 9.51 -4.74
N GLU A 118 -24.58 9.20 -3.85
CA GLU A 118 -24.55 9.66 -2.46
C GLU A 118 -23.32 9.12 -1.70
N GLN A 119 -22.98 7.83 -1.88
CA GLN A 119 -21.88 7.19 -1.19
C GLN A 119 -20.48 7.67 -1.67
N TYR A 120 -20.34 7.99 -2.95
CA TYR A 120 -19.06 8.29 -3.60
C TYR A 120 -18.89 9.76 -4.03
N VAL A 121 -19.82 10.67 -3.72
CA VAL A 121 -19.78 12.10 -4.13
C VAL A 121 -18.46 12.83 -3.85
N CYS A 122 -17.82 12.53 -2.72
CA CYS A 122 -16.52 13.12 -2.36
C CYS A 122 -15.32 12.36 -2.93
N LYS A 123 -15.53 11.15 -3.49
CA LYS A 123 -14.49 10.19 -3.94
C LYS A 123 -14.29 10.20 -5.45
N LEU A 124 -15.38 10.13 -6.22
CA LEU A 124 -15.38 9.92 -7.67
C LEU A 124 -16.42 10.82 -8.34
N ASP A 125 -16.21 11.16 -9.62
CA ASP A 125 -17.19 11.87 -10.44
C ASP A 125 -18.05 10.85 -11.20
N ILE A 126 -19.26 10.58 -10.68
CA ILE A 126 -20.14 9.54 -11.19
C ILE A 126 -21.23 10.16 -12.08
N CYS A 127 -21.28 9.71 -13.34
CA CYS A 127 -22.25 10.16 -14.34
C CYS A 127 -23.70 10.06 -13.85
N ASP A 128 -24.50 11.09 -14.09
CA ASP A 128 -25.92 11.20 -13.68
C ASP A 128 -26.87 10.24 -14.41
N THR A 129 -26.36 9.36 -15.26
CA THR A 129 -27.18 8.44 -16.04
C THR A 129 -26.54 7.06 -16.08
N VAL A 130 -27.33 6.04 -15.77
CA VAL A 130 -26.96 4.64 -16.05
C VAL A 130 -27.43 4.28 -17.44
N TYR A 131 -26.52 3.76 -18.26
CA TYR A 131 -26.86 3.30 -19.61
C TYR A 131 -27.24 1.83 -19.56
N CYS A 132 -28.52 1.51 -19.78
CA CYS A 132 -29.00 0.14 -19.94
C CYS A 132 -28.87 -0.29 -21.41
N LEU A 133 -28.05 -1.30 -21.69
CA LEU A 133 -27.66 -1.69 -23.04
C LEU A 133 -28.07 -3.13 -23.37
N ASP A 134 -28.48 -3.34 -24.63
CA ASP A 134 -28.33 -4.63 -25.32
C ASP A 134 -26.92 -4.69 -25.90
N ALA A 135 -26.05 -5.50 -25.30
CA ALA A 135 -24.67 -5.64 -25.74
C ALA A 135 -24.52 -6.33 -27.11
N ARG A 136 -25.60 -6.88 -27.67
CA ARG A 136 -25.60 -7.55 -28.99
C ARG A 136 -25.93 -6.59 -30.14
N ASP A 137 -26.53 -5.43 -29.84
CA ASP A 137 -26.88 -4.43 -30.85
C ASP A 137 -26.00 -3.18 -30.74
N ALA A 138 -24.94 -3.13 -31.57
CA ALA A 138 -24.05 -1.98 -31.67
C ALA A 138 -24.69 -0.72 -32.30
N THR A 139 -25.90 -0.84 -32.83
CA THR A 139 -26.66 0.26 -33.47
C THR A 139 -27.78 0.82 -32.59
N SER A 140 -27.96 0.23 -31.41
CA SER A 140 -28.92 0.65 -30.39
C SER A 140 -28.81 2.13 -30.03
N LEU A 141 -29.93 2.74 -29.67
CA LEU A 141 -30.01 4.17 -29.36
C LEU A 141 -29.22 4.49 -28.08
N GLU A 142 -29.26 3.57 -27.13
CA GLU A 142 -28.59 3.64 -25.84
C GLU A 142 -27.06 3.68 -26.01
N LEU A 143 -26.52 2.84 -26.91
CA LEU A 143 -25.09 2.86 -27.24
C LEU A 143 -24.70 4.13 -28.01
N LYS A 144 -25.59 4.69 -28.84
CA LYS A 144 -25.35 6.01 -29.48
C LYS A 144 -25.27 7.13 -28.46
N HIS A 145 -26.16 7.13 -27.45
CA HIS A 145 -26.10 8.10 -26.36
C HIS A 145 -24.82 7.96 -25.54
N LEU A 146 -24.44 6.73 -25.18
CA LEU A 146 -23.17 6.48 -24.49
C LEU A 146 -21.97 6.97 -25.31
N LYS A 147 -21.91 6.66 -26.61
CA LYS A 147 -20.85 7.17 -27.51
C LYS A 147 -20.80 8.70 -27.55
N SER A 148 -21.96 9.36 -27.59
CA SER A 148 -22.03 10.82 -27.56
C SER A 148 -21.48 11.39 -26.25
N TYR A 149 -21.83 10.78 -25.12
CA TYR A 149 -21.30 11.17 -23.81
C TYR A 149 -19.78 10.98 -23.72
N LEU A 150 -19.27 9.83 -24.16
CA LEU A 150 -17.84 9.55 -24.21
C LEU A 150 -17.08 10.52 -25.11
N ALA A 151 -17.68 10.96 -26.23
CA ALA A 151 -17.10 11.98 -27.10
C ALA A 151 -17.00 13.35 -26.41
N GLN A 152 -18.03 13.73 -25.66
CA GLN A 152 -18.05 14.97 -24.88
C GLN A 152 -16.99 14.94 -23.77
N GLN A 153 -16.88 13.86 -23.01
CA GLN A 153 -15.88 13.73 -21.95
C GLN A 153 -14.46 13.70 -22.52
N ARG A 154 -14.23 13.03 -23.66
CA ARG A 154 -12.95 13.10 -24.37
C ARG A 154 -12.56 14.54 -24.71
N SER A 155 -13.49 15.33 -25.25
CA SER A 155 -13.22 16.74 -25.56
C SER A 155 -12.85 17.56 -24.33
N ARG A 156 -13.43 17.26 -23.15
CA ARG A 156 -13.06 17.90 -21.88
C ARG A 156 -11.67 17.49 -21.40
N ILE A 157 -11.34 16.20 -21.48
CA ILE A 157 -10.02 15.68 -21.10
C ILE A 157 -8.92 16.30 -21.98
N LEU A 158 -9.13 16.32 -23.30
CA LEU A 158 -8.16 16.87 -24.26
C LEU A 158 -7.88 18.38 -24.07
N GLN A 159 -8.80 19.14 -23.47
CA GLN A 159 -8.56 20.56 -23.14
C GLN A 159 -7.50 20.74 -22.04
N ASN A 160 -7.31 19.72 -21.19
CA ASN A 160 -6.39 19.75 -20.06
C ASN A 160 -5.04 19.11 -20.37
N LEU A 161 -4.90 18.46 -21.52
CA LEU A 161 -3.68 17.77 -21.94
C LEU A 161 -2.80 18.68 -22.81
N PRO A 162 -1.46 18.48 -22.81
CA PRO A 162 -0.56 19.22 -23.69
C PRO A 162 -0.98 19.07 -25.16
N HIS A 163 -0.97 20.17 -25.91
CA HIS A 163 -1.33 20.14 -27.33
C HIS A 163 -0.33 19.32 -28.15
N GLY A 164 -0.85 18.52 -29.08
CA GLY A 164 -0.05 17.69 -29.97
C GLY A 164 0.86 18.54 -30.87
N ASN A 165 2.17 18.46 -30.65
CA ASN A 165 3.17 19.07 -31.53
C ASN A 165 3.44 18.15 -32.74
N GLN A 166 4.01 18.71 -33.82
CA GLN A 166 4.44 17.94 -35.01
C GLN A 166 5.30 16.73 -34.64
N LEU A 167 6.15 16.89 -33.62
CA LEU A 167 6.99 15.83 -33.05
C LEU A 167 6.20 14.58 -32.62
N LEU A 168 5.02 14.76 -32.02
CA LEU A 168 4.18 13.64 -31.57
C LEU A 168 3.56 12.89 -32.75
N SER A 169 3.21 13.61 -33.82
CA SER A 169 2.70 12.98 -35.04
C SER A 169 3.77 12.15 -35.76
N GLU A 170 5.02 12.59 -35.74
CA GLU A 170 6.16 11.83 -36.28
C GLU A 170 6.43 10.57 -35.42
N LEU A 171 6.40 10.72 -34.09
CA LEU A 171 6.53 9.60 -33.15
C LEU A 171 5.49 8.49 -33.36
N HIS A 172 4.21 8.85 -33.52
CA HIS A 172 3.16 7.85 -33.78
C HIS A 172 3.40 7.04 -35.07
N ASN A 173 4.14 7.59 -36.05
CA ASN A 173 4.49 6.89 -37.27
C ASN A 173 5.76 6.02 -37.12
N GLU A 174 6.70 6.40 -36.25
CA GLU A 174 7.96 5.66 -36.05
C GLU A 174 7.84 4.53 -35.03
N ILE A 175 7.09 4.71 -33.93
CA ILE A 175 6.94 3.69 -32.87
C ILE A 175 6.50 2.31 -33.42
N PRO A 176 5.51 2.20 -34.33
CA PRO A 176 5.14 0.91 -34.91
C PRO A 176 6.27 0.23 -35.68
N LYS A 177 7.17 1.00 -36.32
CA LYS A 177 8.34 0.47 -37.04
C LYS A 177 9.39 -0.05 -36.08
N TRP A 178 9.56 0.60 -34.93
CA TRP A 178 10.44 0.09 -33.87
C TRP A 178 9.93 -1.23 -33.30
N CYS A 179 8.61 -1.44 -33.31
CA CYS A 179 7.99 -2.67 -32.83
C CYS A 179 7.97 -3.81 -33.86
N SER A 180 8.00 -3.52 -35.17
CA SER A 180 7.80 -4.56 -36.20
C SER A 180 8.94 -5.58 -36.28
N ASP A 181 10.14 -5.16 -35.91
CA ASP A 181 11.37 -5.94 -36.07
C ASP A 181 11.82 -6.60 -34.75
N GLU A 182 11.16 -6.30 -33.63
CA GLU A 182 11.58 -6.73 -32.30
C GLU A 182 10.66 -7.81 -31.70
N THR A 183 11.26 -8.92 -31.26
CA THR A 183 10.56 -9.99 -30.52
C THR A 183 10.22 -9.60 -29.08
N PHE A 184 10.77 -8.48 -28.58
CA PHE A 184 10.58 -7.99 -27.22
C PHE A 184 10.56 -6.45 -27.23
N PRO A 185 9.38 -5.83 -27.41
CA PRO A 185 9.24 -4.39 -27.66
C PRO A 185 9.31 -3.55 -26.38
N VAL A 186 10.45 -3.63 -25.68
CA VAL A 186 10.72 -2.88 -24.44
C VAL A 186 12.13 -2.31 -24.49
N ASP A 187 12.23 -1.00 -24.26
CA ASP A 187 13.50 -0.28 -24.11
C ASP A 187 13.63 0.32 -22.71
N THR A 188 14.86 0.73 -22.37
CA THR A 188 15.09 1.64 -21.25
C THR A 188 14.80 3.09 -21.66
N VAL A 189 14.59 3.98 -20.69
CA VAL A 189 14.35 5.41 -20.96
C VAL A 189 15.51 6.03 -21.76
N GLU A 190 16.75 5.63 -21.47
CA GLU A 190 17.93 6.11 -22.19
C GLU A 190 17.92 5.68 -23.66
N GLN A 191 17.64 4.39 -23.93
CA GLN A 191 17.54 3.87 -25.29
C GLN A 191 16.44 4.57 -26.09
N PHE A 192 15.29 4.83 -25.46
CA PHE A 192 14.22 5.58 -26.09
C PHE A 192 14.63 7.03 -26.40
N ALA A 193 15.31 7.69 -25.46
CA ALA A 193 15.82 9.05 -25.66
C ALA A 193 16.79 9.12 -26.84
N ASP A 194 17.69 8.14 -26.96
CA ASP A 194 18.64 8.05 -28.06
C ASP A 194 17.93 7.83 -29.41
N ARG A 195 16.95 6.91 -29.47
CA ARG A 195 16.13 6.72 -30.69
C ARG A 195 15.44 8.01 -31.12
N ILE A 196 14.89 8.78 -30.17
CA ILE A 196 14.27 10.08 -30.48
C ILE A 196 15.30 11.07 -31.03
N ARG A 197 16.46 11.20 -30.39
CA ARG A 197 17.50 12.14 -30.81
C ARG A 197 18.10 11.76 -32.17
N GLU A 198 18.23 10.48 -32.46
CA GLU A 198 18.81 10.01 -33.73
C GLU A 198 17.82 10.09 -34.89
N GLN A 199 16.55 9.72 -34.68
CA GLN A 199 15.62 9.46 -35.79
C GLN A 199 14.57 10.56 -35.98
N ILE A 200 14.32 11.38 -34.96
CA ILE A 200 13.20 12.33 -34.97
C ILE A 200 13.68 13.76 -34.70
N ASN A 201 14.26 14.02 -33.53
CA ASN A 201 14.68 15.36 -33.13
C ASN A 201 16.00 15.35 -32.34
N PRO A 202 17.15 15.64 -32.98
CA PRO A 202 18.46 15.72 -32.33
C PRO A 202 18.57 16.75 -31.20
N LEU A 203 17.66 17.72 -31.15
CA LEU A 203 17.63 18.78 -30.12
C LEU A 203 16.65 18.47 -28.99
N CYS A 204 16.16 17.23 -28.88
CA CYS A 204 15.25 16.83 -27.80
C CYS A 204 15.95 16.92 -26.44
N THR A 205 15.49 17.87 -25.61
CA THR A 205 15.90 18.01 -24.21
C THR A 205 15.12 17.03 -23.32
N ASP A 206 15.59 16.82 -22.10
CA ASP A 206 14.96 15.89 -21.14
C ASP A 206 13.58 16.40 -20.67
N GLU A 207 13.37 17.72 -20.65
CA GLU A 207 12.05 18.32 -20.38
C GLU A 207 11.03 17.99 -21.48
N ILE A 208 11.47 18.07 -22.74
CA ILE A 208 10.65 17.69 -23.90
C ILE A 208 10.37 16.18 -23.84
N LEU A 209 11.39 15.37 -23.54
CA LEU A 209 11.26 13.92 -23.40
C LEU A 209 10.22 13.53 -22.34
N SER A 210 10.28 14.15 -21.16
CA SER A 210 9.32 13.93 -20.07
C SER A 210 7.88 14.25 -20.51
N THR A 211 7.71 15.35 -21.26
CA THR A 211 6.40 15.75 -21.79
C THR A 211 5.89 14.76 -22.84
N ILE A 212 6.78 14.24 -23.70
CA ILE A 212 6.46 13.21 -24.69
C ILE A 212 6.04 11.91 -24.02
N LEU A 213 6.82 11.43 -23.04
CA LEU A 213 6.52 10.20 -22.31
C LEU A 213 5.16 10.30 -21.63
N LEU A 214 4.88 11.42 -20.97
CA LEU A 214 3.60 11.68 -20.34
C LEU A 214 2.45 11.65 -21.36
N TYR A 215 2.62 12.27 -22.53
CA TYR A 215 1.63 12.25 -23.60
C TYR A 215 1.39 10.83 -24.16
N LEU A 216 2.46 10.09 -24.44
CA LEU A 216 2.38 8.73 -24.98
C LEU A 216 1.76 7.75 -23.97
N GLN A 217 2.02 7.94 -22.67
CA GLN A 217 1.36 7.22 -21.58
C GLN A 217 -0.14 7.52 -21.56
N TYR A 218 -0.54 8.81 -21.62
CA TYR A 218 -1.95 9.20 -21.59
C TYR A 218 -2.74 8.77 -22.82
N THR A 219 -2.10 8.73 -23.99
CA THR A 219 -2.73 8.16 -25.20
C THR A 219 -2.81 6.64 -25.15
N GLY A 220 -2.12 6.00 -24.20
CA GLY A 220 -2.03 4.54 -24.10
C GLY A 220 -1.22 3.93 -25.24
N THR A 221 -0.33 4.71 -25.86
CA THR A 221 0.57 4.23 -26.93
C THR A 221 1.71 3.41 -26.34
N ILE A 222 2.22 3.83 -25.17
CA ILE A 222 3.28 3.16 -24.43
C ILE A 222 2.83 2.90 -22.99
N ILE A 223 3.58 2.06 -22.29
CA ILE A 223 3.50 1.93 -20.84
C ILE A 223 4.87 2.22 -20.26
N TYR A 224 4.95 3.27 -19.46
CA TYR A 224 6.08 3.59 -18.60
C TYR A 224 6.04 2.72 -17.35
N ILE A 225 7.19 2.14 -17.01
CA ILE A 225 7.34 1.23 -15.87
C ILE A 225 8.51 1.73 -15.03
N GLU A 226 8.20 2.23 -13.84
CA GLU A 226 9.19 2.60 -12.84
C GLU A 226 9.86 1.35 -12.27
N SER A 227 11.19 1.30 -12.34
CA SER A 227 11.98 0.19 -11.83
C SER A 227 12.57 0.54 -10.46
N PRO A 228 12.28 -0.24 -9.40
CA PRO A 228 12.78 0.08 -8.07
C PRO A 228 14.27 -0.20 -7.88
N SER A 229 14.89 -0.96 -8.79
CA SER A 229 16.25 -1.52 -8.63
C SER A 229 17.14 -1.37 -9.86
N GLY A 230 16.67 -0.72 -10.93
CA GLY A 230 17.38 -0.58 -12.20
C GLY A 230 16.89 0.63 -13.00
N GLU A 231 17.12 0.60 -14.31
CA GLU A 231 16.61 1.62 -15.22
C GLU A 231 15.11 1.47 -15.45
N ASP A 232 14.42 2.59 -15.53
CA ASP A 232 13.01 2.65 -15.91
C ASP A 232 12.82 2.15 -17.34
N LEU A 233 11.69 1.48 -17.56
CA LEU A 233 11.40 0.78 -18.81
C LEU A 233 10.21 1.40 -19.53
N ILE A 234 10.22 1.28 -20.85
CA ILE A 234 9.14 1.69 -21.74
C ILE A 234 8.73 0.49 -22.57
N ALA A 235 7.50 0.03 -22.39
CA ALA A 235 6.88 -0.96 -23.27
C ALA A 235 6.15 -0.25 -24.41
N PHE A 236 6.63 -0.45 -25.65
CA PHE A 236 6.05 0.19 -26.84
C PHE A 236 4.80 -0.49 -27.39
N ASN A 237 4.53 -1.71 -26.92
CA ASN A 237 3.35 -2.46 -27.30
C ASN A 237 2.58 -2.91 -26.05
N PRO A 238 1.64 -2.07 -25.57
CA PRO A 238 0.75 -2.41 -24.46
C PRO A 238 -0.01 -3.72 -24.66
N HIS A 239 -0.44 -4.01 -25.89
CA HIS A 239 -1.16 -5.24 -26.21
C HIS A 239 -0.30 -6.49 -26.00
N TRP A 240 0.95 -6.46 -26.46
CA TRP A 240 1.91 -7.55 -26.25
C TRP A 240 2.22 -7.72 -24.76
N LEU A 241 2.51 -6.63 -24.05
CA LEU A 241 2.82 -6.70 -22.61
C LEU A 241 1.66 -7.35 -21.84
N CYS A 242 0.44 -6.93 -22.18
CA CYS A 242 -0.76 -7.41 -21.53
C CYS A 242 -1.07 -8.86 -21.95
N THR A 243 -1.22 -9.16 -23.23
CA THR A 243 -1.74 -10.45 -23.67
C THR A 243 -0.67 -11.53 -23.65
N ASP A 244 0.49 -11.23 -24.25
CA ASP A 244 1.54 -12.22 -24.50
C ASP A 244 2.46 -12.39 -23.30
N ALA A 245 2.96 -11.29 -22.71
CA ALA A 245 3.90 -11.40 -21.58
C ALA A 245 3.17 -11.74 -20.27
N LEU A 246 2.26 -10.88 -19.81
CA LEU A 246 1.59 -11.03 -18.52
C LEU A 246 0.41 -12.02 -18.59
N GLY A 247 -0.37 -11.94 -19.66
CA GLY A 247 -1.60 -12.70 -19.80
C GLY A 247 -1.37 -14.19 -19.91
N HIS A 248 -0.48 -14.62 -20.80
CA HIS A 248 -0.06 -16.02 -20.86
C HIS A 248 0.62 -16.46 -19.55
N GLY A 249 1.50 -15.63 -18.98
CA GLY A 249 2.26 -15.97 -17.76
C GLY A 249 1.39 -16.25 -16.53
N PHE A 250 0.30 -15.50 -16.35
CA PHE A 250 -0.59 -15.58 -15.18
C PHE A 250 -2.01 -16.08 -15.50
N SER A 251 -2.21 -16.63 -16.70
CA SER A 251 -3.46 -17.29 -17.08
C SER A 251 -3.83 -18.45 -16.14
N GLU A 252 -5.10 -18.85 -16.14
CA GLU A 252 -5.56 -20.00 -15.36
C GLU A 252 -4.76 -21.28 -15.67
N GLU A 253 -4.44 -21.52 -16.94
CA GLU A 253 -3.64 -22.67 -17.35
C GLU A 253 -2.22 -22.60 -16.80
N SER A 254 -1.57 -21.43 -16.88
CA SER A 254 -0.22 -21.24 -16.36
C SER A 254 -0.17 -21.35 -14.85
N MET A 255 -1.17 -20.81 -14.14
CA MET A 255 -1.28 -20.95 -12.68
C MET A 255 -1.46 -22.42 -12.25
N ARG A 256 -2.17 -23.25 -13.03
CA ARG A 256 -2.30 -24.69 -12.76
C ARG A 256 -1.00 -25.47 -13.01
N ARG A 257 -0.16 -25.03 -13.93
CA ARG A 257 1.15 -25.64 -14.25
C ARG A 257 2.30 -25.10 -13.40
N ALA A 258 2.08 -23.99 -12.68
CA ALA A 258 3.09 -23.36 -11.86
C ALA A 258 3.60 -24.30 -10.78
N ARG A 259 4.90 -24.18 -10.44
CA ARG A 259 5.47 -24.88 -9.30
C ARG A 259 4.82 -24.36 -8.03
N ILE A 260 4.41 -25.27 -7.14
CA ILE A 260 3.76 -24.92 -5.87
C ILE A 260 4.60 -24.00 -4.99
N THR A 261 5.92 -24.01 -5.13
CA THR A 261 6.84 -23.12 -4.39
C THR A 261 6.85 -21.69 -4.92
N GLY A 262 6.39 -21.47 -6.17
CA GLY A 262 6.57 -20.20 -6.87
C GLY A 262 8.03 -19.85 -7.18
N SER A 263 8.97 -20.79 -7.03
CA SER A 263 10.41 -20.57 -7.24
C SER A 263 10.94 -21.35 -8.46
N TYR A 264 11.71 -20.68 -9.30
CA TYR A 264 12.25 -21.23 -10.55
C TYR A 264 13.74 -20.89 -10.69
N THR A 265 14.53 -21.80 -11.24
CA THR A 265 15.82 -21.40 -11.84
C THR A 265 15.53 -20.67 -13.16
N ILE A 266 16.51 -19.94 -13.71
CA ILE A 266 16.32 -19.26 -15.00
C ILE A 266 15.96 -20.26 -16.11
N ASP A 267 16.59 -21.44 -16.13
CA ASP A 267 16.33 -22.46 -17.15
C ASP A 267 14.95 -23.10 -16.98
N ASP A 268 14.54 -23.37 -15.74
CA ASP A 268 13.19 -23.86 -15.46
C ASP A 268 12.12 -22.83 -15.85
N PHE A 269 12.40 -21.55 -15.60
CA PHE A 269 11.49 -20.48 -15.94
C PHE A 269 11.36 -20.34 -17.46
N GLN A 270 12.46 -20.44 -18.21
CA GLN A 270 12.45 -20.46 -19.66
C GLN A 270 11.56 -21.58 -20.23
N LEU A 271 11.63 -22.78 -19.65
CA LEU A 271 10.75 -23.90 -20.03
C LEU A 271 9.27 -23.64 -19.71
N PHE A 272 9.00 -22.88 -18.64
CA PHE A 272 7.65 -22.53 -18.20
C PHE A 272 7.03 -21.45 -19.10
N VAL A 273 7.71 -20.32 -19.32
CA VAL A 273 7.17 -19.21 -20.13
C VAL A 273 7.28 -19.43 -21.63
N ARG A 274 8.23 -20.26 -22.08
CA ARG A 274 8.53 -20.51 -23.50
C ARG A 274 8.89 -19.25 -24.31
N GLU A 275 9.34 -18.21 -23.62
CA GLU A 275 9.73 -16.94 -24.21
C GLU A 275 11.14 -16.97 -24.81
N VAL A 276 11.34 -16.22 -25.89
CA VAL A 276 12.61 -16.21 -26.65
C VAL A 276 13.73 -15.59 -25.83
N ASN A 277 13.43 -14.57 -25.03
CA ASN A 277 14.41 -13.89 -24.18
C ASN A 277 13.95 -13.82 -22.71
N THR A 278 14.10 -14.93 -22.00
CA THR A 278 13.70 -15.07 -20.59
C THR A 278 14.38 -14.06 -19.67
N LEU A 279 15.64 -13.66 -19.94
CA LEU A 279 16.34 -12.70 -19.09
C LEU A 279 15.71 -11.31 -19.18
N LYS A 280 15.43 -10.81 -20.40
CA LYS A 280 14.70 -9.55 -20.58
C LYS A 280 13.30 -9.60 -19.93
N LEU A 281 12.60 -10.74 -20.05
CA LEU A 281 11.32 -10.92 -19.36
C LEU A 281 11.47 -10.81 -17.84
N VAL A 282 12.49 -11.43 -17.25
CA VAL A 282 12.71 -11.34 -15.79
C VAL A 282 12.99 -9.90 -15.36
N VAL A 283 13.77 -9.13 -16.13
CA VAL A 283 13.99 -7.69 -15.88
C VAL A 283 12.67 -6.93 -15.88
N LEU A 284 11.83 -7.17 -16.89
CA LEU A 284 10.50 -6.57 -16.99
C LEU A 284 9.59 -6.97 -15.81
N LEU A 285 9.57 -8.25 -15.42
CA LEU A 285 8.78 -8.74 -14.30
C LEU A 285 9.29 -8.21 -12.95
N GLU A 286 10.59 -7.98 -12.79
CA GLU A 286 11.17 -7.34 -11.60
C GLU A 286 10.79 -5.86 -11.53
N ALA A 287 10.90 -5.12 -12.64
CA ALA A 287 10.49 -3.72 -12.74
C ALA A 287 8.99 -3.57 -12.43
N LEU A 288 8.16 -4.46 -12.97
CA LEU A 288 6.74 -4.57 -12.63
C LEU A 288 6.48 -5.09 -11.22
N GLY A 289 7.48 -5.35 -10.37
CA GLY A 289 7.29 -5.83 -8.99
C GLY A 289 6.51 -7.15 -8.90
N ILE A 290 6.73 -8.06 -9.85
CA ILE A 290 6.07 -9.37 -9.92
C ILE A 290 6.97 -10.46 -9.35
N CYS A 291 8.27 -10.37 -9.62
CA CYS A 291 9.26 -11.34 -9.20
C CYS A 291 10.49 -10.69 -8.58
N VAL A 292 11.25 -11.49 -7.84
CA VAL A 292 12.53 -11.09 -7.25
C VAL A 292 13.54 -12.18 -7.51
N CYS A 293 14.79 -11.78 -7.77
CA CYS A 293 15.90 -12.68 -7.91
C CYS A 293 16.62 -12.87 -6.58
N CYS A 294 16.80 -14.12 -6.20
CA CYS A 294 17.49 -14.55 -5.00
C CYS A 294 18.71 -15.38 -5.39
N VAL A 295 19.87 -15.05 -4.84
CA VAL A 295 21.06 -15.90 -4.92
C VAL A 295 21.04 -16.86 -3.76
N VAL A 296 21.01 -18.15 -4.06
CA VAL A 296 20.92 -19.23 -3.09
C VAL A 296 22.29 -19.92 -2.98
N ARG A 297 22.97 -19.75 -1.84
CA ARG A 297 24.22 -20.47 -1.57
C ARG A 297 23.92 -21.78 -0.87
N GLU A 298 24.10 -22.92 -1.54
CA GLU A 298 24.22 -24.19 -0.83
C GLU A 298 25.54 -24.22 -0.04
N HIS A 299 25.48 -24.29 1.29
CA HIS A 299 26.67 -24.64 2.06
C HIS A 299 27.04 -26.11 1.80
N HIS A 300 27.90 -26.35 0.82
CA HIS A 300 28.60 -27.63 0.70
C HIS A 300 29.49 -27.85 1.93
N ARG A 301 28.94 -28.46 3.00
CA ARG A 301 29.78 -29.06 4.04
C ARG A 301 30.68 -30.09 3.36
N LYS A 302 32.00 -29.87 3.40
CA LYS A 302 33.02 -30.88 3.07
C LYS A 302 32.61 -32.17 3.80
N ARG A 303 32.13 -33.17 3.06
CA ARG A 303 31.80 -34.50 3.59
C ARG A 303 33.05 -35.03 4.29
N SER A 304 33.10 -34.94 5.62
CA SER A 304 34.06 -35.70 6.40
C SER A 304 33.68 -37.16 6.20
N LYS A 305 34.59 -37.93 5.59
CA LYS A 305 34.44 -39.37 5.37
C LYS A 305 34.34 -40.07 6.74
N LYS A 306 33.13 -40.17 7.29
CA LYS A 306 32.83 -41.11 8.37
C LYS A 306 32.37 -42.43 7.74
N ARG A 307 33.15 -43.48 8.02
CA ARG A 307 32.97 -44.85 7.53
C ARG A 307 31.52 -45.32 7.71
N ARG A 308 30.90 -45.76 6.61
CA ARG A 308 29.63 -46.48 6.59
C ARG A 308 29.81 -47.85 7.29
N SER A 309 29.01 -48.15 8.31
CA SER A 309 28.64 -49.53 8.60
C SER A 309 27.39 -49.87 7.78
N VAL A 310 27.42 -51.05 7.17
CA VAL A 310 26.39 -51.55 6.26
C VAL A 310 25.26 -52.14 7.11
N GLY A 311 24.06 -51.59 6.95
CA GLY A 311 22.81 -52.18 7.41
C GLY A 311 21.73 -51.83 6.41
N ASN A 312 21.14 -52.84 5.77
CA ASN A 312 20.06 -52.70 4.79
C ASN A 312 18.86 -51.98 5.43
N CYS A 313 18.58 -50.77 4.98
CA CYS A 313 17.31 -50.08 5.24
C CYS A 313 16.74 -49.66 3.91
N ASP A 314 15.44 -49.91 3.76
CA ASP A 314 14.66 -49.73 2.54
C ASP A 314 14.60 -48.26 2.13
N PHE A 315 14.52 -47.98 0.82
CA PHE A 315 14.61 -46.63 0.23
C PHE A 315 13.58 -45.67 0.86
N PHE A 316 12.38 -46.17 1.16
CA PHE A 316 11.31 -45.40 1.80
C PHE A 316 11.61 -45.04 3.26
N GLN A 317 12.33 -45.90 4.01
CA GLN A 317 12.75 -45.57 5.38
C GLN A 317 13.92 -44.56 5.40
N GLN A 318 14.74 -44.51 4.34
CA GLN A 318 15.75 -43.46 4.18
C GLN A 318 15.11 -42.09 3.87
N ALA A 319 14.08 -42.05 3.02
CA ALA A 319 13.35 -40.82 2.72
C ALA A 319 12.61 -40.26 3.96
N ILE A 320 11.97 -41.13 4.75
CA ILE A 320 11.27 -40.73 5.98
C ILE A 320 12.25 -40.26 7.07
N ARG A 321 13.43 -40.90 7.19
CA ARG A 321 14.48 -40.45 8.12
C ARG A 321 15.14 -39.13 7.70
N GLN A 322 15.23 -38.83 6.40
CA GLN A 322 15.66 -37.51 5.92
C GLN A 322 14.64 -36.41 6.24
N SER A 323 13.35 -36.72 6.30
CA SER A 323 12.32 -35.76 6.71
C SER A 323 12.19 -35.57 8.23
N THR A 324 12.75 -36.45 9.07
CA THR A 324 12.50 -36.43 10.52
C THR A 324 13.71 -36.21 11.41
N MET A 325 14.96 -36.27 10.95
CA MET A 325 16.14 -35.95 11.78
C MET A 325 17.28 -35.35 10.95
N SER A 326 17.08 -34.12 10.49
CA SER A 326 18.11 -33.09 10.31
C SER A 326 17.37 -31.81 10.01
N GLU A 327 17.48 -30.79 10.87
CA GLU A 327 17.04 -29.43 10.55
C GLU A 327 17.50 -29.10 9.12
N PRO A 328 16.59 -28.85 8.17
CA PRO A 328 17.01 -28.30 6.90
C PRO A 328 17.46 -26.88 7.21
N VAL A 329 18.78 -26.66 7.29
CA VAL A 329 19.33 -25.31 7.24
C VAL A 329 18.89 -24.75 5.90
N THR A 330 17.90 -23.84 5.93
CA THR A 330 17.46 -23.10 4.77
C THR A 330 18.67 -22.33 4.23
N PRO A 331 19.01 -22.48 2.93
CA PRO A 331 20.17 -21.81 2.39
C PRO A 331 19.96 -20.30 2.47
N VAL A 332 20.99 -19.58 2.93
CA VAL A 332 20.94 -18.11 3.03
C VAL A 332 20.64 -17.54 1.65
N ARG A 333 19.47 -16.91 1.51
CA ARG A 333 19.02 -16.24 0.29
C ARG A 333 19.43 -14.78 0.36
N ARG A 334 20.28 -14.34 -0.55
CA ARG A 334 20.53 -12.90 -0.74
C ARG A 334 19.67 -12.42 -1.89
N THR A 335 18.77 -11.48 -1.59
CA THR A 335 18.05 -10.74 -2.63
C THR A 335 19.05 -9.90 -3.41
N VAL A 336 19.03 -10.04 -4.72
CA VAL A 336 19.92 -9.35 -5.65
C VAL A 336 19.07 -8.93 -6.84
N SER A 337 19.17 -7.68 -7.30
CA SER A 337 18.48 -7.30 -8.54
C SER A 337 19.00 -8.15 -9.70
N ILE A 338 18.20 -8.42 -10.72
CA ILE A 338 18.64 -9.22 -11.86
C ILE A 338 19.89 -8.64 -12.52
N HIS A 339 20.05 -7.32 -12.55
CA HIS A 339 21.25 -6.64 -13.06
C HIS A 339 22.48 -7.02 -12.25
N VAL A 340 22.40 -6.94 -10.91
CA VAL A 340 23.50 -7.36 -10.04
C VAL A 340 23.70 -8.88 -10.12
N ALA A 341 22.65 -9.68 -10.30
CA ALA A 341 22.76 -11.13 -10.48
C ALA A 341 23.46 -11.48 -11.81
N LEU A 342 23.19 -10.73 -12.88
CA LEU A 342 23.84 -10.86 -14.18
C LEU A 342 25.29 -10.35 -14.15
N ASP A 343 25.58 -9.25 -13.45
CA ASP A 343 26.94 -8.75 -13.24
C ASP A 343 27.77 -9.73 -12.39
N LEU A 344 27.16 -10.35 -11.37
CA LEU A 344 27.78 -11.41 -10.58
C LEU A 344 28.10 -12.66 -11.42
N ILE A 345 27.31 -12.96 -12.45
CA ILE A 345 27.62 -14.01 -13.43
C ILE A 345 28.79 -13.56 -14.34
N GLN A 346 28.82 -12.29 -14.77
CA GLN A 346 29.83 -11.76 -15.69
C GLN A 346 31.22 -11.59 -15.03
N MET A 347 31.29 -11.26 -13.74
CA MET A 347 32.56 -11.00 -13.02
C MET A 347 33.38 -12.25 -12.60
N ARG A 348 32.93 -13.47 -12.97
CA ARG A 348 33.59 -14.80 -12.84
C ARG A 348 33.88 -15.43 -11.45
N ASP A 349 33.77 -16.76 -11.48
CA ASP A 349 34.26 -17.87 -10.62
C ASP A 349 33.55 -18.28 -9.31
N GLN A 350 32.56 -17.56 -8.77
CA GLN A 350 31.86 -18.01 -7.54
C GLN A 350 30.35 -18.26 -7.66
N PHE A 351 29.69 -17.76 -8.70
CA PHE A 351 28.24 -17.88 -8.86
C PHE A 351 27.93 -18.40 -10.25
N LYS A 352 27.06 -19.40 -10.31
CA LYS A 352 26.56 -19.98 -11.56
C LYS A 352 25.11 -19.58 -11.78
N LYS A 353 24.66 -19.70 -13.03
CA LYS A 353 23.25 -19.48 -13.41
C LYS A 353 22.26 -20.35 -12.60
N GLU A 354 22.71 -21.52 -12.15
CA GLU A 354 21.95 -22.45 -11.28
C GLU A 354 21.74 -21.94 -9.84
N ASP A 355 22.55 -20.98 -9.38
CA ASP A 355 22.45 -20.42 -8.03
C ASP A 355 21.40 -19.28 -7.94
N ILE A 356 20.87 -18.82 -9.08
CA ILE A 356 19.85 -17.77 -9.15
C ILE A 356 18.47 -18.41 -9.17
N GLN A 357 17.66 -18.06 -8.18
CA GLN A 357 16.26 -18.43 -8.09
C GLN A 357 15.38 -17.20 -8.29
N ILE A 358 14.46 -17.30 -9.23
CA ILE A 358 13.37 -16.34 -9.46
C ILE A 358 12.22 -16.76 -8.55
N GLU A 359 11.86 -15.90 -7.62
CA GLU A 359 10.69 -16.08 -6.75
C GLU A 359 9.53 -15.24 -7.26
N ILE A 360 8.38 -15.87 -7.46
CA ILE A 360 7.13 -15.23 -7.89
C ILE A 360 6.08 -15.49 -6.79
N PRO A 361 5.90 -14.56 -5.83
CA PRO A 361 5.02 -14.78 -4.67
C PRO A 361 3.59 -15.16 -5.05
N ARG A 362 3.06 -14.61 -6.16
CA ARG A 362 1.72 -14.94 -6.65
C ARG A 362 1.55 -16.43 -6.99
N MET A 363 2.62 -17.10 -7.40
CA MET A 363 2.65 -18.53 -7.75
C MET A 363 3.04 -19.44 -6.58
N ASN A 364 3.32 -18.89 -5.39
CA ASN A 364 3.58 -19.68 -4.20
C ASN A 364 2.24 -20.17 -3.61
N LEU A 365 1.97 -21.45 -3.76
CA LEU A 365 0.72 -22.12 -3.36
C LEU A 365 0.91 -23.03 -2.14
N ILE A 366 2.04 -22.93 -1.44
CA ILE A 366 2.29 -23.68 -0.21
C ILE A 366 1.32 -23.21 0.87
N ASN A 367 0.53 -24.13 1.43
CA ASN A 367 -0.26 -23.87 2.62
C ASN A 367 0.46 -24.42 3.85
N ILE A 368 0.59 -23.61 4.92
CA ILE A 368 1.13 -24.08 6.20
C ILE A 368 -0.01 -24.51 7.13
N SER A 369 0.10 -25.72 7.68
CA SER A 369 -0.81 -26.26 8.69
C SER A 369 -0.25 -26.11 10.12
N SER A 370 -1.06 -25.52 10.99
CA SER A 370 -1.11 -25.61 12.47
C SER A 370 0.10 -25.25 13.36
N HIS A 371 1.34 -25.14 12.88
CA HIS A 371 2.49 -24.77 13.75
C HIS A 371 3.34 -23.67 13.12
N VAL A 372 2.93 -22.42 13.33
CA VAL A 372 3.59 -21.27 12.71
C VAL A 372 4.80 -20.79 13.53
N TRP A 373 4.73 -20.92 14.85
CA TRP A 373 5.81 -20.62 15.78
C TRP A 373 6.77 -21.80 15.92
N GLU A 374 8.07 -21.53 16.09
CA GLU A 374 9.03 -22.60 16.42
C GLU A 374 8.76 -23.19 17.83
N SER A 375 9.08 -24.46 18.04
CA SER A 375 8.95 -25.06 19.37
C SER A 375 10.04 -24.52 20.29
N VAL A 376 9.66 -23.83 21.37
CA VAL A 376 10.62 -23.34 22.37
C VAL A 376 10.53 -24.16 23.65
N THR A 377 11.67 -24.36 24.32
CA THR A 377 11.78 -25.15 25.56
C THR A 377 11.08 -24.51 26.75
N ASP A 378 10.94 -23.18 26.78
CA ASP A 378 10.27 -22.44 27.84
C ASP A 378 9.47 -21.26 27.28
N ASP A 379 8.20 -21.52 26.98
CA ASP A 379 7.26 -20.54 26.44
C ASP A 379 6.87 -19.45 27.46
N SER A 380 7.07 -19.72 28.77
CA SER A 380 6.69 -18.78 29.85
C SER A 380 7.60 -17.55 29.92
N SER A 381 8.78 -17.62 29.32
CA SER A 381 9.75 -16.53 29.26
C SER A 381 9.55 -15.58 28.07
N MET A 382 8.70 -15.94 27.12
CA MET A 382 8.51 -15.18 25.88
C MET A 382 7.57 -13.98 26.09
N ARG A 383 7.96 -12.85 25.52
CA ARG A 383 7.12 -11.66 25.39
C ARG A 383 6.43 -11.69 24.03
N TYR A 384 5.20 -11.20 23.99
CA TYR A 384 4.35 -11.23 22.80
C TYR A 384 3.78 -9.85 22.51
N SER A 385 3.73 -9.49 21.23
CA SER A 385 3.06 -8.29 20.73
C SER A 385 2.41 -8.57 19.38
N GLY A 386 1.38 -7.80 19.04
CA GLY A 386 0.69 -7.97 17.78
C GLY A 386 -0.11 -6.76 17.36
N VAL A 387 -0.16 -6.54 16.05
CA VAL A 387 -0.97 -5.51 15.42
C VAL A 387 -1.71 -6.09 14.21
N GLU A 388 -2.83 -5.51 13.87
CA GLU A 388 -3.67 -5.89 12.73
C GLU A 388 -3.91 -4.67 11.85
N ILE A 389 -3.53 -4.78 10.57
CA ILE A 389 -3.84 -3.80 9.54
C ILE A 389 -5.16 -4.22 8.90
N SER A 390 -6.11 -3.29 8.88
CA SER A 390 -7.42 -3.46 8.25
C SER A 390 -7.66 -2.36 7.22
N THR A 391 -8.49 -2.66 6.23
CA THR A 391 -8.86 -1.74 5.15
C THR A 391 -10.23 -2.12 4.60
N SER A 392 -10.67 -1.50 3.49
CA SER A 392 -11.91 -1.87 2.83
C SER A 392 -11.91 -3.36 2.42
N PRO A 393 -13.07 -4.03 2.50
CA PRO A 393 -13.14 -5.46 2.26
C PRO A 393 -12.61 -5.86 0.88
N GLY A 394 -11.88 -6.97 0.82
CA GLY A 394 -11.39 -7.60 -0.41
C GLY A 394 -10.13 -6.98 -1.01
N GLN A 395 -9.56 -5.91 -0.45
CA GLN A 395 -8.37 -5.28 -1.05
C GLN A 395 -7.07 -6.04 -0.73
N LEU A 396 -6.87 -6.47 0.51
CA LEU A 396 -5.57 -7.01 0.97
C LEU A 396 -5.17 -8.34 0.34
N LEU A 397 -6.14 -9.19 -0.01
CA LEU A 397 -5.89 -10.52 -0.61
C LEU A 397 -4.97 -10.41 -1.84
N HIS A 398 -5.24 -9.44 -2.70
CA HIS A 398 -4.53 -9.25 -3.97
C HIS A 398 -3.23 -8.44 -3.79
N LEU A 399 -3.09 -7.70 -2.69
CA LEU A 399 -1.88 -6.95 -2.36
C LEU A 399 -0.82 -7.81 -1.67
N MET A 400 -1.21 -8.96 -1.12
CA MET A 400 -0.30 -9.84 -0.37
C MET A 400 0.92 -10.34 -1.17
N PRO A 401 0.80 -10.76 -2.45
CA PRO A 401 1.98 -11.11 -3.25
C PRO A 401 2.98 -9.95 -3.40
N ARG A 402 2.48 -8.72 -3.50
CA ARG A 402 3.29 -7.49 -3.61
C ARG A 402 3.99 -7.18 -2.28
N ILE A 403 3.26 -7.29 -1.17
CA ILE A 403 3.82 -7.18 0.19
C ILE A 403 4.95 -8.20 0.39
N GLN A 404 4.73 -9.45 0.02
CA GLN A 404 5.74 -10.51 0.15
C GLN A 404 7.00 -10.21 -0.68
N LEU A 405 6.82 -9.72 -1.90
CA LEU A 405 7.92 -9.31 -2.74
C LEU A 405 8.73 -8.17 -2.09
N HIS A 406 8.04 -7.13 -1.65
CA HIS A 406 8.67 -5.97 -1.04
C HIS A 406 9.40 -6.33 0.26
N LEU A 407 8.81 -7.21 1.08
CA LEU A 407 9.49 -7.76 2.26
C LEU A 407 10.79 -8.49 1.88
N ARG A 408 10.79 -9.28 0.80
CA ARG A 408 12.01 -9.96 0.32
C ARG A 408 13.07 -8.95 -0.14
N GLN A 409 12.68 -7.83 -0.75
CA GLN A 409 13.61 -6.76 -1.15
C GLN A 409 14.18 -6.01 0.07
N SER A 410 13.35 -5.72 1.07
CA SER A 410 13.71 -4.89 2.22
C SER A 410 14.26 -5.65 3.44
N ILE A 411 14.23 -6.99 3.44
CA ILE A 411 14.62 -7.78 4.64
C ILE A 411 16.08 -7.53 5.06
N ASN A 412 16.97 -7.36 4.09
CA ASN A 412 18.38 -7.08 4.37
C ASN A 412 18.55 -5.71 5.06
N SER A 413 17.80 -4.68 4.64
CA SER A 413 17.85 -3.38 5.31
C SER A 413 17.19 -3.39 6.70
N LEU A 414 16.14 -4.19 6.87
CA LEU A 414 15.47 -4.38 8.17
C LEU A 414 16.40 -5.05 9.20
N ILE A 415 17.19 -6.02 8.77
CA ILE A 415 18.00 -6.86 9.66
C ILE A 415 19.44 -6.33 9.84
N ASN A 416 20.07 -5.76 8.80
CA ASN A 416 21.47 -5.29 8.86
C ASN A 416 21.65 -3.91 9.54
N TYR A 417 20.63 -3.42 10.24
CA TYR A 417 20.70 -2.17 10.97
C TYR A 417 21.61 -2.32 12.21
N PRO A 418 22.43 -1.32 12.60
CA PRO A 418 23.37 -1.37 13.75
C PRO A 418 22.73 -1.65 15.13
N LYS A 419 21.42 -1.91 15.21
CA LYS A 419 20.67 -2.27 16.43
C LYS A 419 20.92 -3.71 16.90
N TRP A 420 21.44 -4.60 16.04
CA TRP A 420 21.74 -6.01 16.39
C TRP A 420 23.19 -6.23 16.84
N ASP A 421 24.03 -5.20 16.78
CA ASP A 421 25.45 -5.30 17.09
C ASP A 421 25.69 -5.10 18.59
N HIS A 422 26.11 -6.18 19.26
CA HIS A 422 26.67 -6.10 20.60
C HIS A 422 28.16 -6.33 20.49
N ASN A 423 28.94 -5.40 21.06
CA ASN A 423 30.37 -5.51 21.34
C ASN A 423 30.89 -6.95 21.26
N SER A 424 31.75 -7.23 20.27
CA SER A 424 32.68 -8.38 20.20
C SER A 424 32.24 -9.73 19.59
N GLU A 425 31.30 -9.78 18.65
CA GLU A 425 31.24 -10.93 17.70
C GLU A 425 31.54 -10.46 16.27
N LYS A 426 32.53 -11.10 15.64
CA LYS A 426 33.03 -10.74 14.30
C LYS A 426 31.88 -10.70 13.29
N HIS A 427 31.82 -9.61 12.51
CA HIS A 427 30.80 -9.32 11.48
C HIS A 427 30.50 -10.42 10.44
N GLU A 428 31.25 -11.53 10.38
CA GLU A 428 31.07 -12.57 9.36
C GLU A 428 29.91 -13.54 9.64
N ASP A 429 29.41 -13.66 10.88
CA ASP A 429 28.49 -14.74 11.30
C ASP A 429 26.99 -14.38 11.38
N PHE A 430 26.57 -13.11 11.22
CA PHE A 430 25.15 -12.74 11.39
C PHE A 430 24.27 -13.10 10.18
N SER A 431 24.86 -13.20 8.98
CA SER A 431 24.10 -13.53 7.75
C SER A 431 23.48 -14.94 7.74
N THR A 432 23.92 -15.83 8.63
CA THR A 432 23.36 -17.18 8.80
C THR A 432 22.41 -17.29 9.99
N ARG A 433 22.14 -16.20 10.70
CA ARG A 433 21.36 -16.20 11.96
C ARG A 433 19.92 -15.71 11.77
N TRP A 434 19.45 -15.52 10.55
CA TRP A 434 18.07 -15.17 10.27
C TRP A 434 17.54 -15.87 9.02
N ASP A 435 16.22 -16.05 8.94
CA ASP A 435 15.53 -16.59 7.77
C ASP A 435 14.21 -15.86 7.50
N LEU A 436 13.84 -15.78 6.22
CA LEU A 436 12.54 -15.29 5.75
C LEU A 436 11.85 -16.39 4.95
N MET A 437 10.89 -17.03 5.60
CA MET A 437 10.03 -18.03 4.97
C MET A 437 8.75 -17.37 4.46
N GLN A 438 8.30 -17.75 3.26
CA GLN A 438 7.08 -17.23 2.66
C GLN A 438 6.28 -18.38 2.05
N TRP A 439 4.96 -18.29 2.20
CA TRP A 439 3.99 -19.27 1.71
C TRP A 439 2.72 -18.54 1.25
N LEU A 440 1.71 -19.26 0.80
CA LEU A 440 0.46 -18.64 0.36
C LEU A 440 -0.15 -17.81 1.50
N HIS A 441 -0.27 -16.51 1.28
CA HIS A 441 -0.86 -15.55 2.22
C HIS A 441 -0.13 -15.36 3.56
N GLY A 442 1.16 -15.72 3.65
CA GLY A 442 1.93 -15.52 4.88
C GLY A 442 3.45 -15.37 4.69
N SER A 443 4.09 -14.70 5.65
CA SER A 443 5.54 -14.58 5.76
C SER A 443 5.97 -14.74 7.21
N LYS A 444 7.13 -15.33 7.45
CA LYS A 444 7.74 -15.48 8.77
C LYS A 444 9.20 -15.07 8.72
N ILE A 445 9.59 -14.18 9.62
CA ILE A 445 10.98 -13.80 9.88
C ILE A 445 11.40 -14.50 11.17
N THR A 446 12.51 -15.23 11.15
CA THR A 446 13.11 -15.85 12.34
C THR A 446 14.53 -15.33 12.53
N ILE A 447 14.92 -15.04 13.77
CA ILE A 447 16.27 -14.55 14.12
C ILE A 447 16.80 -15.33 15.32
N PHE A 448 18.09 -15.67 15.27
CA PHE A 448 18.83 -16.50 16.21
C PHE A 448 18.09 -17.81 16.56
N ASN A 449 17.62 -18.53 15.54
CA ASN A 449 16.94 -19.83 15.69
C ASN A 449 15.72 -19.75 16.64
N GLY A 450 14.83 -18.78 16.39
CA GLY A 450 13.55 -18.69 17.07
C GLY A 450 13.53 -17.83 18.35
N THR A 451 14.63 -17.19 18.74
CA THR A 451 14.60 -16.27 19.91
C THR A 451 13.84 -14.98 19.64
N VAL A 452 13.75 -14.59 18.36
CA VAL A 452 12.91 -13.50 17.87
C VAL A 452 12.22 -14.02 16.62
N GLU A 453 10.90 -13.90 16.57
CA GLU A 453 10.12 -14.28 15.41
C GLU A 453 9.07 -13.23 15.12
N ILE A 454 8.92 -12.89 13.84
CA ILE A 454 7.82 -12.07 13.34
C ILE A 454 7.03 -12.86 12.33
N LEU A 455 5.71 -12.88 12.53
CA LEU A 455 4.77 -13.57 11.70
C LEU A 455 3.79 -12.58 11.07
N ILE A 456 3.64 -12.67 9.75
CA ILE A 456 2.79 -11.81 8.92
C ILE A 456 1.80 -12.71 8.19
N LEU A 457 0.50 -12.57 8.42
CA LEU A 457 -0.51 -13.47 7.84
C LEU A 457 -1.81 -12.76 7.51
N LEU A 458 -2.46 -13.15 6.41
CA LEU A 458 -3.84 -12.76 6.15
C LEU A 458 -4.79 -13.50 7.10
N HIS A 459 -5.76 -12.78 7.66
CA HIS A 459 -6.72 -13.29 8.63
C HIS A 459 -8.17 -12.88 8.26
N GLN A 460 -9.17 -13.44 8.98
CA GLN A 460 -10.61 -13.19 8.80
C GLN A 460 -11.11 -13.37 7.36
N ARG A 461 -10.84 -14.54 6.73
CA ARG A 461 -11.15 -14.78 5.31
C ARG A 461 -10.44 -13.79 4.37
N ASN A 462 -9.16 -13.52 4.65
CA ASN A 462 -8.26 -12.70 3.84
C ASN A 462 -8.61 -11.21 3.77
N GLN A 463 -9.20 -10.67 4.84
CA GLN A 463 -9.67 -9.28 4.92
C GLN A 463 -8.75 -8.38 5.74
N THR A 464 -8.00 -8.95 6.69
CA THR A 464 -7.06 -8.21 7.54
C THR A 464 -5.67 -8.82 7.45
N LEU A 465 -4.63 -8.01 7.67
CA LEU A 465 -3.24 -8.44 7.72
C LEU A 465 -2.75 -8.37 9.16
N ARG A 466 -2.44 -9.50 9.76
CA ARG A 466 -1.93 -9.59 11.13
C ARG A 466 -0.42 -9.67 11.13
N LEU A 467 0.20 -8.86 11.98
CA LEU A 467 1.62 -8.87 12.28
C LEU A 467 1.82 -9.20 13.75
N LEU A 468 2.64 -10.20 14.01
CA LEU A 468 2.86 -10.72 15.34
C LEU A 468 4.32 -10.88 15.59
N ALA A 469 4.71 -10.58 16.81
CA ALA A 469 6.07 -10.70 17.22
C ALA A 469 6.14 -11.43 18.56
N ARG A 470 7.16 -12.26 18.70
CA ARG A 470 7.56 -12.79 20.00
C ARG A 470 9.06 -12.78 20.15
N CYS A 471 9.50 -12.60 21.38
CA CYS A 471 10.91 -12.60 21.70
C CYS A 471 11.19 -12.96 23.16
N ILE A 472 12.44 -13.34 23.44
CA ILE A 472 12.95 -13.33 24.82
C ILE A 472 13.16 -11.89 25.32
N PRO A 473 13.09 -11.61 26.64
CA PRO A 473 13.14 -10.24 27.18
C PRO A 473 14.41 -9.47 26.82
N ARG A 474 15.52 -10.16 26.57
CA ARG A 474 16.79 -9.56 26.14
C ARG A 474 16.67 -8.80 24.81
N TYR A 475 15.78 -9.23 23.91
CA TYR A 475 15.64 -8.67 22.56
C TYR A 475 14.37 -7.82 22.39
N THR A 476 13.73 -7.40 23.50
CA THR A 476 12.50 -6.59 23.49
C THR A 476 12.64 -5.35 22.60
N LYS A 477 13.68 -4.53 22.81
CA LYS A 477 13.89 -3.30 22.03
C LYS A 477 14.10 -3.57 20.55
N GLN A 478 14.93 -4.56 20.19
CA GLN A 478 15.19 -4.94 18.80
C GLN A 478 13.93 -5.48 18.13
N THR A 479 13.14 -6.28 18.85
CA THR A 479 11.89 -6.86 18.34
C THR A 479 10.81 -5.80 18.15
N PHE A 480 10.68 -4.85 19.08
CA PHE A 480 9.81 -3.69 18.93
C PHE A 480 10.18 -2.89 17.66
N CYS A 481 11.47 -2.57 17.49
CA CYS A 481 11.94 -1.90 16.27
C CYS A 481 11.60 -2.70 15.02
N LEU A 482 11.94 -3.99 14.98
CA LEU A 482 11.72 -4.82 13.81
C LEU A 482 10.23 -4.95 13.44
N LEU A 483 9.34 -5.12 14.43
CA LEU A 483 7.89 -5.16 14.21
C LEU A 483 7.39 -3.85 13.61
N HIS A 484 7.72 -2.72 14.23
CA HIS A 484 7.24 -1.42 13.78
C HIS A 484 7.88 -0.94 12.47
N ASP A 485 9.15 -1.26 12.23
CA ASP A 485 9.83 -1.02 10.96
C ASP A 485 9.17 -1.87 9.85
N THR A 486 8.79 -3.12 10.14
CA THR A 486 8.03 -3.98 9.21
C THR A 486 6.65 -3.39 8.91
N VAL A 487 5.91 -2.94 9.94
CA VAL A 487 4.62 -2.26 9.78
C VAL A 487 4.77 -1.00 8.90
N HIS A 488 5.82 -0.21 9.14
CA HIS A 488 6.10 1.00 8.38
C HIS A 488 6.38 0.69 6.90
N ILE A 489 7.24 -0.30 6.62
CA ILE A 489 7.59 -0.71 5.25
C ILE A 489 6.34 -1.20 4.51
N ILE A 490 5.52 -2.05 5.14
CA ILE A 490 4.27 -2.53 4.53
C ILE A 490 3.32 -1.36 4.27
N ARG A 491 3.13 -0.46 5.23
CA ARG A 491 2.26 0.72 5.06
C ARG A 491 2.73 1.61 3.91
N SER A 492 4.01 1.93 3.87
CA SER A 492 4.60 2.78 2.82
C SER A 492 4.45 2.14 1.46
N HIS A 493 4.71 0.83 1.35
CA HIS A 493 4.50 0.09 0.10
C HIS A 493 3.02 0.08 -0.34
N LEU A 494 2.10 -0.17 0.59
CA LEU A 494 0.66 -0.13 0.29
C LEU A 494 0.19 1.25 -0.19
N TYR A 495 0.72 2.34 0.36
CA TYR A 495 0.41 3.69 -0.14
C TYR A 495 1.02 3.98 -1.51
N ASN A 496 2.14 3.36 -1.87
CA ASN A 496 2.70 3.49 -3.21
C ASN A 496 1.83 2.76 -4.25
N LEU A 497 1.32 1.57 -3.91
CA LEU A 497 0.45 0.79 -4.79
C LEU A 497 -0.98 1.33 -4.86
N CYS A 498 -1.51 1.79 -3.72
CA CYS A 498 -2.89 2.19 -3.54
C CYS A 498 -2.93 3.49 -2.69
N PRO A 499 -2.68 4.66 -3.31
CA PRO A 499 -2.48 5.92 -2.60
C PRO A 499 -3.72 6.43 -1.85
N ALA A 500 -4.92 6.06 -2.28
CA ALA A 500 -6.18 6.43 -1.62
C ALA A 500 -6.73 5.34 -0.69
N LEU A 501 -6.00 4.24 -0.51
CA LEU A 501 -6.41 3.15 0.37
C LEU A 501 -6.40 3.62 1.84
N GLU A 502 -7.56 3.52 2.49
CA GLU A 502 -7.69 3.84 3.90
C GLU A 502 -7.20 2.64 4.73
N LEU A 503 -6.13 2.84 5.48
CA LEU A 503 -5.51 1.83 6.33
C LEU A 503 -5.75 2.16 7.80
N ASN A 504 -6.14 1.16 8.59
CA ASN A 504 -6.31 1.27 10.04
C ASN A 504 -5.45 0.21 10.75
N LEU A 505 -4.62 0.64 11.70
CA LEU A 505 -3.85 -0.25 12.58
C LEU A 505 -4.59 -0.45 13.90
N ASN A 506 -4.87 -1.70 14.24
CA ASN A 506 -5.44 -2.10 15.52
C ASN A 506 -4.39 -2.85 16.34
N VAL A 507 -4.31 -2.58 17.63
CA VAL A 507 -3.45 -3.36 18.54
C VAL A 507 -4.20 -4.64 18.92
N ILE A 508 -3.51 -5.77 18.89
CA ILE A 508 -4.07 -7.08 19.25
C ILE A 508 -3.85 -7.33 20.73
N ARG A 509 -4.89 -7.80 21.43
CA ARG A 509 -4.77 -8.27 22.80
C ARG A 509 -4.38 -9.75 22.83
N VAL A 510 -3.18 -10.06 23.30
CA VAL A 510 -2.67 -11.44 23.40
C VAL A 510 -3.01 -12.03 24.76
N GLN A 511 -3.88 -13.05 24.82
CA GLN A 511 -4.32 -13.66 26.08
C GLN A 511 -3.48 -14.88 26.49
N HIS A 512 -3.32 -15.93 25.66
CA HIS A 512 -2.41 -17.08 25.89
C HIS A 512 -2.01 -17.80 24.58
N CYS A 513 -0.88 -18.53 24.59
CA CYS A 513 -0.06 -18.93 23.42
C CYS A 513 -0.67 -19.99 22.46
N THR A 514 -1.67 -20.78 22.86
CA THR A 514 -2.03 -22.00 22.08
C THR A 514 -3.15 -21.83 21.05
N ASP A 515 -4.07 -20.87 21.20
CA ASP A 515 -5.25 -20.70 20.33
C ASP A 515 -5.28 -19.33 19.60
N TYR A 516 -4.10 -18.90 19.15
CA TYR A 516 -3.82 -17.54 18.66
C TYR A 516 -4.65 -17.14 17.40
N LEU A 517 -4.85 -18.09 16.48
CA LEU A 517 -5.49 -17.82 15.19
C LEU A 517 -7.01 -17.65 15.28
N GLU A 518 -7.66 -18.15 16.33
CA GLU A 518 -9.13 -18.19 16.42
C GLU A 518 -9.72 -17.27 17.51
N THR A 519 -8.94 -16.85 18.52
CA THR A 519 -9.49 -16.20 19.73
C THR A 519 -8.98 -14.78 20.02
N SER A 520 -8.10 -14.22 19.19
CA SER A 520 -7.51 -12.88 19.43
C SER A 520 -8.52 -11.75 19.16
N ILE A 521 -8.62 -10.84 20.13
CA ILE A 521 -9.53 -9.67 20.12
C ILE A 521 -8.68 -8.40 19.99
N THR A 522 -9.10 -7.45 19.17
CA THR A 522 -8.49 -6.12 19.11
C THR A 522 -8.87 -5.28 20.33
N TRP A 523 -7.96 -4.43 20.80
CA TRP A 523 -8.27 -3.52 21.90
C TRP A 523 -9.46 -2.60 21.56
N HIS A 524 -10.26 -2.26 22.57
CA HIS A 524 -11.30 -1.24 22.41
C HIS A 524 -10.66 0.14 22.25
N SER A 525 -10.99 0.83 21.15
CA SER A 525 -10.35 2.09 20.74
C SER A 525 -10.34 3.14 21.85
N ALA A 526 -11.45 3.35 22.54
CA ALA A 526 -11.52 4.36 23.60
C ALA A 526 -10.56 4.07 24.76
N THR A 527 -10.55 2.83 25.25
CA THR A 527 -9.72 2.41 26.38
C THR A 527 -8.23 2.51 26.07
N LEU A 528 -7.80 1.98 24.92
CA LEU A 528 -6.41 2.01 24.49
C LEU A 528 -5.92 3.44 24.30
N ILE A 529 -6.69 4.26 23.57
CA ILE A 529 -6.28 5.61 23.19
C ILE A 529 -6.21 6.53 24.40
N ASN A 530 -7.17 6.41 25.32
CA ASN A 530 -7.13 7.14 26.58
C ASN A 530 -5.89 6.76 27.41
N CYS A 531 -5.54 5.46 27.45
CA CYS A 531 -4.35 4.98 28.13
C CYS A 531 -3.06 5.53 27.49
N LEU A 532 -2.92 5.43 26.16
CA LEU A 532 -1.76 5.96 25.42
C LEU A 532 -1.59 7.46 25.62
N TRP A 533 -2.69 8.21 25.59
CA TRP A 533 -2.66 9.65 25.83
C TRP A 533 -2.19 9.98 27.25
N ASN A 534 -2.68 9.25 28.27
CA ASN A 534 -2.25 9.44 29.66
C ASN A 534 -0.76 9.11 29.85
N ILE A 535 -0.28 8.00 29.26
CA ILE A 535 1.13 7.61 29.28
C ILE A 535 1.99 8.70 28.62
N PHE A 536 1.57 9.21 27.46
CA PHE A 536 2.27 10.31 26.77
C PHE A 536 2.39 11.54 27.67
N GLN A 537 1.28 12.01 28.26
CA GLN A 537 1.29 13.18 29.15
C GLN A 537 2.23 13.01 30.36
N GLN A 538 2.26 11.82 30.97
CA GLN A 538 3.16 11.52 32.07
C GLN A 538 4.64 11.54 31.64
N SER A 539 4.94 10.97 30.47
CA SER A 539 6.30 10.93 29.92
C SER A 539 6.84 12.34 29.58
N CYS A 540 5.98 13.24 29.08
CA CYS A 540 6.34 14.64 28.80
C CYS A 540 6.50 15.49 30.07
N LEU A 541 5.67 15.29 31.10
CA LEU A 541 5.78 15.98 32.40
C LEU A 541 7.12 15.71 33.09
N ASN A 542 7.66 14.49 32.96
CA ASN A 542 8.94 14.11 33.54
C ASN A 542 10.15 14.72 32.80
N HIS A 543 10.01 15.10 31.52
CA HIS A 543 11.07 15.79 30.77
C HIS A 543 11.26 17.26 31.20
N HIS A 544 10.19 17.96 31.58
CA HIS A 544 10.31 19.32 32.12
C HIS A 544 11.00 19.37 33.50
N HIS A 545 10.88 18.30 34.31
CA HIS A 545 11.58 18.21 35.59
C HIS A 545 13.09 17.92 35.44
N MET A 546 13.48 17.10 34.44
CA MET A 546 14.90 16.84 34.14
C MET A 546 15.65 18.04 33.55
N GLN A 547 14.96 18.99 32.90
CA GLN A 547 15.58 20.24 32.43
C GLN A 547 15.82 21.25 33.55
N MET A 548 14.97 21.29 34.59
CA MET A 548 15.14 22.21 35.72
C MET A 548 16.28 21.82 36.68
N GLU A 549 16.70 20.54 36.71
CA GLU A 549 17.82 20.10 37.56
C GLU A 549 19.21 20.34 36.94
N TYR A 550 19.28 20.73 35.66
CA TYR A 550 20.54 21.11 34.99
C TYR A 550 20.69 22.62 34.74
N SER A 551 19.71 23.43 35.14
CA SER A 551 19.76 24.90 35.04
C SER A 551 19.37 25.56 36.35
N SER A 552 20.14 25.31 37.41
CA SER A 552 20.09 26.09 38.64
C SER A 552 21.44 26.73 38.90
N ASP A 553 21.71 27.81 38.16
CA ASP A 553 22.51 28.96 38.58
C ASP A 553 22.17 30.12 37.64
N ASP A 554 21.07 30.81 37.95
CA ASP A 554 21.01 32.27 38.07
C ASP A 554 19.54 32.73 38.16
N LYS A 555 19.19 33.24 39.35
CA LYS A 555 17.92 33.92 39.62
C LYS A 555 18.02 35.36 39.16
N ILE A 556 17.15 35.81 38.25
CA ILE A 556 16.55 37.14 38.31
C ILE A 556 15.09 37.06 37.86
N ASP A 557 14.23 37.53 38.76
CA ASP A 557 12.78 37.62 38.66
C ASP A 557 12.32 38.47 37.46
N THR A 558 11.32 37.97 36.72
CA THR A 558 10.29 38.81 36.09
C THR A 558 9.03 37.98 35.85
N GLU A 559 7.97 38.36 36.56
CA GLU A 559 6.65 37.74 36.52
C GLU A 559 5.98 37.90 35.15
N SER A 560 5.72 36.78 34.48
CA SER A 560 4.54 36.62 33.62
C SER A 560 4.21 35.13 33.52
N GLU A 561 3.25 34.68 34.32
CA GLU A 561 2.73 33.31 34.31
C GLU A 561 2.02 33.02 32.98
N PRO A 562 2.39 31.98 32.21
CA PRO A 562 1.45 31.37 31.30
C PRO A 562 0.52 30.48 32.12
N VAL A 563 -0.78 30.77 32.04
CA VAL A 563 -1.87 30.01 32.67
C VAL A 563 -1.76 28.52 32.30
N LYS A 564 -1.20 27.72 33.21
CA LYS A 564 -1.31 26.26 33.19
C LYS A 564 -2.76 25.88 33.51
N GLN A 565 -3.63 25.90 32.51
CA GLN A 565 -4.95 25.27 32.62
C GLN A 565 -4.77 23.74 32.65
N ARG A 566 -4.70 23.18 33.86
CA ARG A 566 -5.07 21.78 34.11
C ARG A 566 -6.52 21.61 33.66
N CYS A 567 -6.77 20.70 32.73
CA CYS A 567 -8.12 20.18 32.48
C CYS A 567 -8.14 18.68 32.78
N ASP A 568 -9.29 18.25 33.31
CA ASP A 568 -9.52 16.99 33.98
C ASP A 568 -9.24 15.75 33.11
N PRO A 569 -8.74 14.65 33.70
CA PRO A 569 -8.69 13.37 33.01
C PRO A 569 -10.09 13.00 32.51
N LEU A 570 -10.14 12.40 31.33
CA LEU A 570 -11.34 11.85 30.69
C LEU A 570 -12.30 11.28 31.75
N THR A 571 -13.53 11.78 31.81
CA THR A 571 -14.49 11.40 32.84
C THR A 571 -14.70 9.88 32.81
N ILE A 572 -14.14 9.21 33.81
CA ILE A 572 -14.20 7.75 33.99
C ILE A 572 -15.62 7.40 34.46
N GLY A 573 -16.35 6.62 33.66
CA GLY A 573 -17.40 5.75 34.22
C GLY A 573 -16.72 4.66 35.06
N PRO A 574 -17.20 4.38 36.29
CA PRO A 574 -16.42 3.59 37.23
C PRO A 574 -16.33 2.10 36.85
N ASP A 575 -15.27 1.48 37.35
CA ASP A 575 -15.07 0.04 37.59
C ASP A 575 -14.64 -0.89 36.44
N ILE A 576 -13.42 -0.66 35.93
CA ILE A 576 -12.32 -1.67 35.92
C ILE A 576 -11.05 -0.88 36.29
N ALA A 577 -10.26 -1.36 37.26
CA ALA A 577 -9.12 -0.60 37.80
C ALA A 577 -8.17 -0.11 36.68
N SER A 578 -8.10 1.21 36.48
CA SER A 578 -7.27 1.89 35.46
C SER A 578 -5.79 1.43 35.44
N ILE A 579 -5.30 0.88 36.55
CA ILE A 579 -3.93 0.40 36.75
C ILE A 579 -3.68 -0.92 35.97
N ASP A 580 -4.66 -1.80 35.87
CA ASP A 580 -4.52 -3.11 35.19
C ASP A 580 -4.42 -2.96 33.67
N ILE A 581 -5.11 -1.96 33.11
CA ILE A 581 -5.13 -1.68 31.68
C ILE A 581 -3.80 -1.08 31.22
N GLU A 582 -3.25 -0.13 31.98
CA GLU A 582 -1.97 0.50 31.65
C GLU A 582 -0.84 -0.51 31.65
N TYR A 583 -0.79 -1.37 32.68
CA TYR A 583 0.15 -2.47 32.74
C TYR A 583 0.04 -3.39 31.52
N LEU A 584 -1.18 -3.73 31.12
CA LEU A 584 -1.41 -4.62 29.98
C LEU A 584 -1.04 -3.96 28.64
N VAL A 585 -1.26 -2.65 28.47
CA VAL A 585 -0.78 -1.91 27.27
C VAL A 585 0.74 -1.88 27.23
N LYS A 586 1.41 -1.63 28.37
CA LYS A 586 2.87 -1.67 28.48
C LYS A 586 3.45 -3.03 28.12
N GLU A 587 2.86 -4.09 28.67
CA GLU A 587 3.24 -5.47 28.38
C GLU A 587 3.03 -5.86 26.90
N GLN A 588 1.88 -5.50 26.31
CA GLN A 588 1.51 -5.99 24.97
C GLN A 588 1.96 -5.12 23.80
N LEU A 589 2.05 -3.80 23.98
CA LEU A 589 2.48 -2.89 22.92
C LEU A 589 3.98 -2.60 22.99
N PHE A 590 4.53 -2.51 24.21
CA PHE A 590 5.94 -2.15 24.45
C PHE A 590 6.75 -3.32 25.02
N PHE A 591 6.24 -4.55 24.92
CA PHE A 591 6.90 -5.78 25.41
C PHE A 591 7.33 -5.72 26.89
N GLY A 592 6.66 -4.88 27.69
CA GLY A 592 6.96 -4.66 29.10
C GLY A 592 8.22 -3.83 29.38
N ASP A 593 8.77 -3.13 28.38
CA ASP A 593 9.94 -2.26 28.54
C ASP A 593 9.56 -0.77 28.53
N ASP A 594 9.54 -0.16 29.71
CA ASP A 594 9.20 1.25 29.91
C ASP A 594 10.19 2.21 29.21
N GLN A 595 11.41 1.79 28.89
CA GLN A 595 12.39 2.65 28.22
C GLN A 595 12.02 2.96 26.76
N ILE A 596 11.20 2.11 26.14
CA ILE A 596 10.73 2.27 24.76
C ILE A 596 9.68 3.37 24.66
N ILE A 597 8.86 3.54 25.71
CA ILE A 597 7.64 4.36 25.69
C ILE A 597 7.89 5.81 25.26
N PRO A 598 8.84 6.57 25.83
CA PRO A 598 9.04 7.97 25.44
C PRO A 598 9.50 8.12 23.98
N HIS A 599 10.26 7.13 23.48
CA HIS A 599 10.78 7.10 22.13
C HIS A 599 9.67 6.75 21.12
N ALA A 600 8.80 5.80 21.49
CA ALA A 600 7.69 5.33 20.66
C ALA A 600 6.57 6.35 20.51
N LEU A 601 6.27 7.11 21.58
CA LEU A 601 5.18 8.10 21.58
C LEU A 601 5.60 9.47 21.06
N PHE A 602 6.85 9.63 20.57
CA PHE A 602 7.35 10.85 19.92
C PHE A 602 6.47 11.32 18.75
N CYS A 603 5.72 10.41 18.13
CA CYS A 603 4.80 10.71 17.04
C CYS A 603 3.74 11.78 17.37
N HIS A 604 3.43 12.05 18.65
CA HIS A 604 2.51 13.12 19.06
C HIS A 604 3.10 14.53 18.85
N VAL A 605 4.42 14.66 18.86
CA VAL A 605 5.12 15.94 18.72
C VAL A 605 5.41 16.27 17.24
N LEU A 606 5.25 15.30 16.34
CA LEU A 606 5.43 15.52 14.91
C LEU A 606 4.45 16.55 14.36
N SER A 607 4.88 17.28 13.34
CA SER A 607 4.02 18.19 12.58
C SER A 607 2.90 17.43 11.87
N VAL A 608 1.74 18.08 11.71
CA VAL A 608 0.61 17.58 10.91
C VAL A 608 0.95 17.40 9.42
N ASN A 609 2.09 17.92 8.94
CA ASN A 609 2.61 17.57 7.62
C ASN A 609 2.92 16.08 7.46
N SER A 610 3.21 15.38 8.56
CA SER A 610 3.42 13.94 8.55
C SER A 610 2.14 13.12 8.26
N LEU A 611 0.95 13.74 8.37
CA LEU A 611 -0.32 13.08 8.06
C LEU A 611 -0.36 12.65 6.60
N LYS A 612 -0.87 11.45 6.31
CA LYS A 612 -1.01 10.97 4.93
C LYS A 612 -2.19 11.63 4.23
N PRO A 613 -2.15 11.84 2.90
CA PRO A 613 -3.24 12.50 2.17
C PRO A 613 -4.64 11.91 2.40
N PRO A 614 -4.84 10.57 2.49
CA PRO A 614 -6.16 10.00 2.81
C PRO A 614 -6.68 10.41 4.20
N VAL A 615 -5.78 10.54 5.19
CA VAL A 615 -6.10 10.97 6.56
C VAL A 615 -6.52 12.42 6.56
N VAL A 616 -5.77 13.30 5.90
CA VAL A 616 -6.12 14.73 5.77
C VAL A 616 -7.46 14.89 5.08
N ARG A 617 -7.68 14.16 3.98
CA ARG A 617 -8.95 14.20 3.26
C ARG A 617 -10.13 13.79 4.15
N TYR A 618 -9.98 12.72 4.93
CA TYR A 618 -11.02 12.28 5.87
C TYR A 618 -11.30 13.35 6.95
N LEU A 619 -10.25 13.94 7.53
CA LEU A 619 -10.39 15.02 8.51
C LEU A 619 -11.12 16.23 7.92
N VAL A 620 -10.73 16.67 6.72
CA VAL A 620 -11.37 17.77 5.99
C VAL A 620 -12.86 17.48 5.76
N LYS A 621 -13.19 16.29 5.24
CA LYS A 621 -14.58 15.87 5.00
C LYS A 621 -15.43 15.96 6.27
N GLN A 622 -14.86 15.62 7.42
CA GLN A 622 -15.59 15.52 8.69
C GLN A 622 -15.62 16.84 9.47
N LEU A 623 -14.62 17.71 9.29
CA LEU A 623 -14.49 18.96 10.03
C LEU A 623 -15.13 20.13 9.31
N ASP A 624 -15.08 20.21 7.98
CA ASP A 624 -15.67 21.32 7.22
C ASP A 624 -17.14 21.58 7.59
N PRO A 625 -18.02 20.56 7.74
CA PRO A 625 -19.40 20.78 8.17
C PRO A 625 -19.55 21.33 9.60
N SER A 626 -18.50 21.21 10.43
CA SER A 626 -18.50 21.69 11.82
C SER A 626 -18.21 23.19 11.92
N PHE A 627 -17.73 23.82 10.85
CA PHE A 627 -17.37 25.24 10.82
C PHE A 627 -18.37 26.02 9.97
N SER A 628 -19.43 26.49 10.62
CA SER A 628 -20.51 27.23 9.96
C SER A 628 -20.28 28.75 9.96
N THR A 629 -19.44 29.23 10.89
CA THR A 629 -19.12 30.64 11.09
C THR A 629 -17.60 30.89 11.10
N VAL A 630 -17.20 32.11 10.75
CA VAL A 630 -15.80 32.57 10.84
C VAL A 630 -15.25 32.45 12.26
N GLU A 631 -16.09 32.69 13.28
CA GLU A 631 -15.70 32.65 14.69
C GLU A 631 -15.37 31.22 15.17
N GLU A 632 -16.07 30.22 14.65
CA GLU A 632 -15.78 28.80 14.93
C GLU A 632 -14.44 28.37 14.31
N LEU A 633 -14.16 28.83 13.08
CA LEU A 633 -12.89 28.58 12.42
C LEU A 633 -11.73 29.34 13.10
N GLU A 634 -11.95 30.58 13.54
CA GLU A 634 -11.00 31.39 14.32
C GLU A 634 -10.61 30.67 15.60
N ARG A 635 -11.60 30.21 16.38
CA ARG A 635 -11.34 29.45 17.62
C ARG A 635 -10.57 28.16 17.36
N PHE A 636 -10.87 27.46 16.27
CA PHE A 636 -10.16 26.24 15.92
C PHE A 636 -8.71 26.52 15.49
N ALA A 637 -8.47 27.57 14.70
CA ALA A 637 -7.12 28.00 14.34
C ALA A 637 -6.30 28.41 15.57
N ASP A 638 -6.92 29.15 16.50
CA ASP A 638 -6.31 29.51 17.78
C ASP A 638 -5.94 28.28 18.61
N ASP A 639 -6.79 27.25 18.65
CA ASP A 639 -6.53 25.99 19.34
C ASP A 639 -5.38 25.20 18.69
N LEU A 640 -5.18 25.34 17.39
CA LEU A 640 -4.01 24.82 16.67
C LEU A 640 -2.75 25.68 16.88
N GLY A 641 -2.89 26.85 17.50
CA GLY A 641 -1.82 27.81 17.74
C GLY A 641 -1.41 28.61 16.51
N VAL A 642 -2.34 28.84 15.56
CA VAL A 642 -2.12 29.57 14.32
C VAL A 642 -3.07 30.76 14.25
N GLN A 643 -2.54 31.95 13.95
CA GLN A 643 -3.36 33.14 13.69
C GLN A 643 -3.52 33.33 12.18
N ILE A 644 -4.72 33.13 11.65
CA ILE A 644 -5.04 33.45 10.26
C ILE A 644 -5.70 34.84 10.22
N PRO A 645 -5.29 35.75 9.33
CA PRO A 645 -5.95 37.04 9.15
C PRO A 645 -7.45 36.90 8.87
N LYS A 646 -8.29 37.71 9.53
CA LYS A 646 -9.76 37.69 9.34
C LYS A 646 -10.18 37.89 7.89
N SER A 647 -9.43 38.69 7.13
CA SER A 647 -9.67 38.89 5.70
C SER A 647 -9.57 37.60 4.89
N GLU A 648 -8.61 36.72 5.22
CA GLU A 648 -8.43 35.43 4.56
C GLU A 648 -9.50 34.43 5.02
N MET A 649 -9.87 34.46 6.31
CA MET A 649 -10.97 33.63 6.80
C MET A 649 -12.31 33.98 6.14
N HIS A 650 -12.60 35.27 5.95
CA HIS A 650 -13.83 35.70 5.28
C HIS A 650 -13.93 35.18 3.84
N MET A 651 -12.81 35.07 3.11
CA MET A 651 -12.80 34.50 1.76
C MET A 651 -13.38 33.09 1.70
N PHE A 652 -13.21 32.26 2.74
CA PHE A 652 -13.79 30.91 2.79
C PHE A 652 -15.32 30.90 3.00
N PHE A 653 -15.92 32.00 3.45
CA PHE A 653 -17.35 32.09 3.77
C PHE A 653 -18.14 33.08 2.89
N SER A 654 -17.47 33.87 2.05
CA SER A 654 -18.04 35.07 1.41
C SER A 654 -19.03 34.87 0.25
N GLU A 655 -19.46 33.66 -0.09
CA GLU A 655 -20.17 33.43 -1.38
C GLU A 655 -21.41 32.49 -1.32
N PRO A 656 -22.35 32.64 -2.28
CA PRO A 656 -23.69 32.07 -2.17
C PRO A 656 -23.70 30.54 -2.00
N PRO A 657 -24.69 30.00 -1.27
CA PRO A 657 -24.83 28.57 -1.01
C PRO A 657 -25.18 27.84 -2.32
N GLY A 658 -24.15 27.43 -3.04
CA GLY A 658 -24.23 26.75 -4.34
C GLY A 658 -22.88 26.62 -5.05
N GLU A 659 -21.92 27.54 -4.78
CA GLU A 659 -20.57 27.52 -5.37
C GLU A 659 -19.46 27.11 -4.38
N ARG A 660 -19.81 26.78 -3.13
CA ARG A 660 -18.84 26.34 -2.10
C ARG A 660 -18.02 25.10 -2.50
N ASP A 661 -18.55 24.27 -3.40
CA ASP A 661 -17.90 23.06 -3.88
C ASP A 661 -16.71 23.31 -4.83
N GLN A 662 -16.44 24.57 -5.21
CA GLN A 662 -15.35 24.94 -6.13
C GLN A 662 -14.15 25.60 -5.42
N TYR A 663 -14.28 25.92 -4.13
CA TYR A 663 -13.22 26.57 -3.34
C TYR A 663 -12.46 25.59 -2.47
N GLU A 664 -11.19 25.92 -2.22
CA GLU A 664 -10.31 25.15 -1.34
C GLU A 664 -10.84 25.12 0.09
N SER A 665 -10.76 23.97 0.74
CA SER A 665 -11.20 23.81 2.11
C SER A 665 -10.30 24.59 3.08
N ALA A 666 -10.91 25.39 3.97
CA ALA A 666 -10.19 26.06 5.05
C ALA A 666 -9.45 25.06 5.96
N THR A 667 -10.06 23.91 6.24
CA THR A 667 -9.42 22.83 7.02
C THR A 667 -8.22 22.25 6.27
N HIS A 668 -8.32 22.11 4.95
CA HIS A 668 -7.20 21.65 4.13
C HIS A 668 -6.04 22.65 4.17
N VAL A 669 -6.31 23.94 4.00
CA VAL A 669 -5.30 25.00 4.08
C VAL A 669 -4.61 25.02 5.45
N LEU A 670 -5.34 24.82 6.55
CA LEU A 670 -4.75 24.70 7.88
C LEU A 670 -3.82 23.49 8.03
N LEU A 671 -4.19 22.34 7.46
CA LEU A 671 -3.45 21.08 7.62
C LEU A 671 -2.33 20.89 6.59
N ARG A 672 -2.34 21.63 5.48
CA ARG A 672 -1.40 21.48 4.35
C ARG A 672 -0.75 22.77 3.85
N GLY A 673 -1.23 23.93 4.29
CA GLY A 673 -0.64 25.23 3.95
C GLY A 673 0.63 25.54 4.75
N GLU A 674 1.13 26.77 4.65
CA GLU A 674 2.41 27.16 5.25
C GLU A 674 2.47 26.97 6.78
N ALA A 675 1.33 27.13 7.46
CA ALA A 675 1.25 27.03 8.92
C ALA A 675 1.31 25.58 9.45
N SER A 676 1.10 24.56 8.60
CA SER A 676 1.04 23.15 9.01
C SER A 676 2.35 22.65 9.64
N ALA A 677 3.49 23.25 9.28
CA ALA A 677 4.80 22.92 9.86
C ALA A 677 4.87 23.23 11.37
N LEU A 678 4.09 24.21 11.85
CA LEU A 678 4.07 24.68 13.24
C LEU A 678 2.99 24.00 14.11
N ILE A 679 2.05 23.31 13.47
CA ILE A 679 0.98 22.58 14.13
C ILE A 679 1.46 21.15 14.42
N THR A 680 1.56 20.80 15.70
CA THR A 680 1.87 19.44 16.13
C THR A 680 0.60 18.58 16.18
N ILE A 681 0.78 17.26 16.06
CA ILE A 681 -0.33 16.30 16.23
C ILE A 681 -0.97 16.41 17.61
N GLU A 682 -0.20 16.69 18.65
CA GLU A 682 -0.71 16.96 20.00
C GLU A 682 -1.71 18.13 20.01
N LYS A 683 -1.36 19.27 19.40
CA LYS A 683 -2.26 20.43 19.29
C LYS A 683 -3.52 20.08 18.50
N LEU A 684 -3.40 19.32 17.43
CA LEU A 684 -4.55 18.83 16.67
C LEU A 684 -5.47 17.95 17.54
N ILE A 685 -4.91 17.02 18.32
CA ILE A 685 -5.70 16.18 19.24
C ILE A 685 -6.42 17.04 20.29
N TRP A 686 -5.75 18.05 20.84
CA TRP A 686 -6.37 19.00 21.77
C TRP A 686 -7.52 19.77 21.15
N ALA A 687 -7.33 20.33 19.95
CA ALA A 687 -8.37 21.05 19.22
C ALA A 687 -9.58 20.15 18.92
N LEU A 688 -9.35 18.91 18.47
CA LEU A 688 -10.42 17.93 18.24
C LEU A 688 -11.18 17.55 19.51
N LYS A 689 -10.48 17.40 20.64
CA LYS A 689 -11.10 17.15 21.94
C LYS A 689 -11.98 18.31 22.39
N ARG A 690 -11.53 19.56 22.19
CA ARG A 690 -12.31 20.76 22.51
C ARG A 690 -13.55 20.92 21.63
N LEU A 691 -13.49 20.47 20.38
CA LEU A 691 -14.63 20.32 19.49
C LEU A 691 -15.55 19.12 19.82
N GLN A 692 -15.25 18.35 20.87
CA GLN A 692 -15.96 17.12 21.25
C GLN A 692 -15.99 16.04 20.15
N ARG A 693 -15.02 16.06 19.23
CA ARG A 693 -14.88 15.11 18.12
C ARG A 693 -13.93 13.96 18.49
N LEU A 694 -14.32 13.18 19.50
CA LEU A 694 -13.55 12.00 19.94
C LEU A 694 -13.47 10.91 18.86
N ASP A 695 -14.47 10.83 17.98
CA ASP A 695 -14.48 9.98 16.79
C ASP A 695 -13.26 10.25 15.89
N LEU A 696 -12.92 11.53 15.67
CA LEU A 696 -11.77 11.93 14.86
C LEU A 696 -10.44 11.69 15.57
N VAL A 697 -10.41 11.84 16.90
CA VAL A 697 -9.23 11.44 17.69
C VAL A 697 -8.99 9.93 17.52
N TYR A 698 -10.04 9.11 17.65
CA TYR A 698 -9.90 7.66 17.49
C TYR A 698 -9.44 7.27 16.08
N TYR A 699 -10.04 7.88 15.06
CA TYR A 699 -9.60 7.71 13.68
C TYR A 699 -8.12 8.08 13.50
N LEU A 700 -7.68 9.22 14.02
CA LEU A 700 -6.30 9.70 13.88
C LEU A 700 -5.28 8.73 14.49
N TYR A 701 -5.60 8.12 15.63
CA TYR A 701 -4.74 7.10 16.24
C TYR A 701 -4.60 5.85 15.36
N HIS A 702 -5.72 5.30 14.89
CA HIS A 702 -5.73 4.08 14.08
C HIS A 702 -5.17 4.28 12.68
N ALA A 703 -5.48 5.39 12.03
CA ALA A 703 -5.06 5.67 10.65
C ALA A 703 -3.62 6.21 10.56
N GLN A 704 -3.10 6.84 11.63
CA GLN A 704 -1.80 7.49 11.60
C GLN A 704 -0.89 7.18 12.79
N LEU A 705 -1.24 7.53 14.04
CA LEU A 705 -0.25 7.53 15.14
C LEU A 705 0.29 6.14 15.46
N LEU A 706 -0.57 5.11 15.47
CA LEU A 706 -0.13 3.74 15.76
C LEU A 706 0.85 3.22 14.69
N PHE A 707 0.70 3.67 13.44
CA PHE A 707 1.65 3.37 12.37
C PHE A 707 2.96 4.18 12.44
N MET A 708 3.01 5.25 13.23
CA MET A 708 4.20 6.08 13.42
C MET A 708 5.00 5.71 14.68
N LEU A 709 4.49 4.76 15.48
CA LEU A 709 5.26 4.19 16.58
C LEU A 709 6.58 3.67 16.02
N SER A 710 7.68 4.22 16.51
CA SER A 710 9.03 3.86 16.11
C SER A 710 9.99 4.22 17.23
N TYR A 711 11.12 3.53 17.33
CA TYR A 711 12.12 3.90 18.32
C TYR A 711 13.04 5.00 17.75
N GLN A 712 12.84 6.25 18.19
CA GLN A 712 13.73 7.38 17.85
C GLN A 712 14.51 7.87 19.08
N PRO A 713 15.87 7.90 19.05
CA PRO A 713 16.69 8.39 20.17
C PRO A 713 16.33 9.83 20.55
N VAL A 714 16.26 10.09 21.85
CA VAL A 714 15.79 11.36 22.46
C VAL A 714 16.63 12.60 22.12
N GLU A 715 17.79 12.48 21.47
CA GLU A 715 18.59 13.64 21.03
C GLU A 715 17.87 14.53 19.99
N GLN A 716 16.73 14.09 19.44
CA GLN A 716 15.88 14.83 18.49
C GLN A 716 14.72 15.63 19.11
N PHE A 717 14.60 15.71 20.45
CA PHE A 717 13.56 16.52 21.12
C PHE A 717 13.81 18.04 21.07
N HIS A 718 14.87 18.50 20.41
CA HIS A 718 15.12 19.92 20.17
C HIS A 718 14.33 20.39 18.94
N ILE A 719 13.05 20.72 19.15
CA ILE A 719 12.26 21.57 18.25
C ILE A 719 12.10 22.94 18.90
#